data_AF-A0A6N7ZR01-F1
#
_entry.id   AF-A0A6N7ZR01-F1
#
_cell.length_a   1.000
_cell.length_b   1.000
_cell.length_c   1.000
_cell.angle_alpha   90.00
_cell.angle_beta   90.00
_cell.angle_gamma   90.00
#
_symmetry.space_group_name_H-M   'P 1'
#
loop_
_entity.id
_entity.type
_entity.pdbx_description
1 polymer ?
#
loop_
_entity_poly.entity_id
_entity_poly.type
_entity_poly.pdbx_seq_one_letter_code
_entity_poly.pdbx_strand_id
1 'polypeptide(L)'
;MKINIITESRRGATMKKYDQNCVDKKRYWYKYLSGAPCYIDLNPYRKRSINLSTVYKELSSSEELIFGDNNNFDNEQIFLKLQCAIAVFLSIITDSKDIVLGIISKNDRPDKSFFAARFNIELENSVSFLVAQAKEAELNAQNTGLLDCDSVASSLGVFPPSGVNPIFQVLCIKTKDPTPDFADFPNGLDLIIDYEPHSKNINLNLFYNSLVVDEKFVISMARIISKITILMVRTPETSVDKICREVLPQCSVMSTAQKSKKTLEQNLEEALAWYPLNNSQRDIWLSEQASRDVQKTNYVAATLRLPNNVNHSNLMTAMQEVIWSSEFAFLKISEDGVQSRHRECRINISSIDVITKLQWQQITFEEIQKWHISRTEDGDGRGDFTLFFGSGVAPILAFRCSHLYLDGWSVVRLFDDVCKNYDKIQSHGFPLILPKNTFLSEIRHDQLLRYSPKIEDGLVFWKKYFEKNATDIPLIEKLADYPQYIGQSGDIKSVHVKLNIQLIERLRVVSAKLGVTLNALLSSLTGMYLLKMSGQREITIAEAGLGRERKQINVKGCFSNVIPFIVEASPEDKLRDLIQKHCSSNKLIHTHGINCFGEFNKTLNLNNRYQEVCVNVLISSKAISINGCELFWSPVSGQRSDITFFYSNVGRNQPFELLVDYNESVFCEKTIALHCRYLTSFLQNVHENLDKPFAEIYIINNNQYDLITNRFNNTGCDIPNDYNIVNLLTQLSEKNENSIAIRHGGKDIQYKELFEKSNSLSVYLRNCGVVTDSIVAICTDRSIDLILFVISVLKAGGAFLLLDPDLPIQRIEYIVNDARPNYLFANHKLKEIFENKKLKNVIKISIEEAKRDYLNLDNFCVDFVNSITPENLAYVMYTSGSTGQPKGVMITHAALRNFLWASQQDFDLKSVDRILLSSSVLFDVFVEQVLLGIVYRCCLLMVNPKEISDKNYIQRIINEYKPSFIHATPTLWQELKNSKLPFQSISCAISGGEVINREVMQFMRSISDKSFNTYGPTESTITVTGVEISEETQPANIGGPIHNTQAYVVGARL
;
A
#
# COMPACT_ATOMS: atom_id res chain seq x y z
N MET A 1 8.02 38.04 16.62
CA MET A 1 8.20 38.14 15.15
C MET A 1 6.84 38.32 14.52
N LYS A 2 6.65 39.40 13.75
CA LYS A 2 5.36 39.83 13.20
C LYS A 2 4.91 38.90 12.06
N ILE A 3 3.63 38.55 12.15
CA ILE A 3 2.79 37.95 11.11
C ILE A 3 2.72 38.92 9.92
N ASN A 4 3.02 38.43 8.71
CA ASN A 4 2.66 39.09 7.46
C ASN A 4 1.70 38.16 6.68
N ILE A 5 0.44 38.59 6.66
CA ILE A 5 -0.61 38.10 5.79
C ILE A 5 -0.38 38.73 4.41
N ILE A 6 -0.17 37.90 3.39
CA ILE A 6 -0.32 38.30 1.98
C ILE A 6 -1.49 37.48 1.42
N THR A 7 -2.62 38.16 1.29
CA THR A 7 -3.77 37.74 0.48
C THR A 7 -3.50 38.02 -1.00
N GLU A 8 -4.19 37.24 -1.84
CA GLU A 8 -4.52 37.44 -3.26
C GLU A 8 -3.70 36.74 -4.38
N SER A 9 -4.43 35.83 -5.02
CA SER A 9 -4.64 35.77 -6.49
C SER A 9 -3.53 35.20 -7.40
N ARG A 10 -3.24 33.90 -7.29
CA ARG A 10 -2.61 33.13 -8.40
C ARG A 10 -3.24 31.75 -8.67
N ARG A 11 -4.55 31.60 -8.46
CA ARG A 11 -5.30 30.37 -8.81
C ARG A 11 -5.98 30.37 -10.18
N GLY A 12 -5.92 31.45 -10.96
CA GLY A 12 -6.71 31.59 -12.20
C GLY A 12 -5.97 31.49 -13.55
N ALA A 13 -4.64 31.70 -13.60
CA ALA A 13 -3.95 31.94 -14.88
C ALA A 13 -3.18 30.74 -15.43
N THR A 14 -2.78 29.78 -14.59
CA THR A 14 -1.92 28.65 -15.02
C THR A 14 -2.73 27.45 -15.52
N MET A 15 -3.97 27.25 -15.07
CA MET A 15 -4.84 26.16 -15.57
C MET A 15 -5.45 26.46 -16.96
N LYS A 16 -5.81 27.73 -17.26
CA LYS A 16 -6.41 28.08 -18.56
C LYS A 16 -5.44 27.95 -19.74
N LYS A 17 -4.13 28.16 -19.54
CA LYS A 17 -3.10 27.95 -20.58
C LYS A 17 -2.80 26.48 -20.84
N TYR A 18 -3.00 25.61 -19.85
CA TYR A 18 -2.86 24.16 -20.00
C TYR A 18 -4.07 23.52 -20.70
N ASP A 19 -5.28 24.03 -20.45
CA ASP A 19 -6.51 23.55 -21.08
C ASP A 19 -6.58 23.89 -22.57
N GLN A 20 -6.18 25.11 -22.99
CA GLN A 20 -6.21 25.51 -24.40
C GLN A 20 -5.21 24.69 -25.25
N ASN A 21 -4.00 24.46 -24.73
CA ASN A 21 -2.99 23.61 -25.40
C ASN A 21 -3.41 22.12 -25.45
N CYS A 22 -4.22 21.64 -24.49
CA CYS A 22 -4.77 20.29 -24.53
C CYS A 22 -5.97 20.17 -25.47
N VAL A 23 -6.76 21.23 -25.66
CA VAL A 23 -7.90 21.28 -26.61
C VAL A 23 -7.41 21.42 -28.05
N ASP A 24 -6.39 22.24 -28.30
CA ASP A 24 -5.77 22.39 -29.62
C ASP A 24 -4.95 21.15 -30.02
N LYS A 25 -4.32 20.47 -29.04
CA LYS A 25 -3.71 19.15 -29.27
C LYS A 25 -4.79 18.06 -29.40
N LYS A 26 -5.89 18.05 -28.63
CA LYS A 26 -7.00 17.08 -28.76
C LYS A 26 -7.61 17.06 -30.17
N ARG A 27 -7.72 18.22 -30.84
CA ARG A 27 -8.15 18.32 -32.25
C ARG A 27 -7.14 17.70 -33.22
N TYR A 28 -5.85 17.75 -32.90
CA TYR A 28 -4.77 17.11 -33.66
C TYR A 28 -4.77 15.58 -33.48
N TRP A 29 -5.15 15.09 -32.30
CA TRP A 29 -5.16 13.66 -31.96
C TRP A 29 -6.39 12.89 -32.48
N TYR A 30 -7.54 13.55 -32.64
CA TYR A 30 -8.78 12.94 -33.15
C TYR A 30 -8.66 12.38 -34.57
N LYS A 31 -7.71 12.90 -35.37
CA LYS A 31 -7.46 12.41 -36.73
C LYS A 31 -6.67 11.08 -36.73
N TYR A 32 -5.91 10.69 -35.70
CA TYR A 32 -4.79 9.72 -35.85
C TYR A 32 -5.14 8.24 -35.67
N LEU A 33 -6.38 7.89 -35.33
CA LEU A 33 -6.66 6.61 -34.66
C LEU A 33 -7.85 5.82 -35.24
N SER A 34 -7.97 5.66 -36.56
CA SER A 34 -8.94 4.70 -37.14
C SER A 34 -8.28 3.87 -38.25
N GLY A 35 -8.01 2.59 -37.98
CA GLY A 35 -7.34 1.70 -38.91
C GLY A 35 -8.20 1.28 -40.11
N ALA A 36 -7.65 1.44 -41.32
CA ALA A 36 -7.81 0.65 -42.56
C ALA A 36 -6.86 1.27 -43.64
N PRO A 37 -6.96 0.92 -44.94
CA PRO A 37 -5.88 0.68 -45.92
C PRO A 37 -4.94 1.86 -46.24
N CYS A 38 -3.84 1.59 -46.97
CA CYS A 38 -2.80 2.58 -47.28
C CYS A 38 -3.33 3.72 -48.18
N TYR A 39 -3.37 4.95 -47.66
CA TYR A 39 -3.79 6.16 -48.37
C TYR A 39 -2.74 7.28 -48.30
N ILE A 40 -2.67 8.10 -49.34
CA ILE A 40 -1.64 9.13 -49.56
C ILE A 40 -2.15 10.51 -49.16
N ASP A 41 -1.37 11.27 -48.38
CA ASP A 41 -1.69 12.63 -47.92
C ASP A 41 -0.90 13.71 -48.69
N LEU A 42 -1.62 14.71 -49.23
CA LEU A 42 -1.16 15.91 -49.95
C LEU A 42 -1.28 17.16 -49.05
N ASN A 43 -0.80 17.13 -47.81
CA ASN A 43 -0.97 18.25 -46.87
C ASN A 43 0.00 19.42 -47.15
N PRO A 44 -0.49 20.61 -47.57
CA PRO A 44 0.36 21.75 -47.93
C PRO A 44 0.94 22.53 -46.72
N TYR A 45 0.58 22.18 -45.48
CA TYR A 45 0.94 22.95 -44.27
C TYR A 45 2.11 22.38 -43.45
N ARG A 46 2.84 21.40 -44.00
CA ARG A 46 4.07 20.91 -43.37
C ARG A 46 5.16 21.99 -43.50
N LYS A 47 5.52 22.68 -42.41
CA LYS A 47 6.67 23.60 -42.40
C LYS A 47 7.99 22.83 -42.62
N ARG A 48 8.39 22.65 -43.88
CA ARG A 48 9.77 22.40 -44.31
C ARG A 48 10.41 23.74 -44.71
N SER A 49 11.75 23.83 -44.69
CA SER A 49 12.50 25.08 -44.87
C SER A 49 12.08 25.89 -46.11
N ILE A 50 11.95 27.21 -45.95
CA ILE A 50 11.32 28.16 -46.88
C ILE A 50 12.14 28.46 -48.17
N ASN A 51 13.27 27.80 -48.41
CA ASN A 51 14.05 27.95 -49.64
C ASN A 51 14.09 26.65 -50.45
N LEU A 52 13.19 26.53 -51.43
CA LEU A 52 13.07 25.38 -52.33
C LEU A 52 14.18 25.30 -53.39
N SER A 53 14.83 26.43 -53.71
CA SER A 53 15.83 26.53 -54.79
C SER A 53 17.22 25.97 -54.45
N THR A 54 17.54 25.71 -53.18
CA THR A 54 18.86 25.22 -52.76
C THR A 54 18.93 23.71 -52.52
N VAL A 55 17.79 23.02 -52.49
CA VAL A 55 17.69 21.61 -52.06
C VAL A 55 17.37 20.66 -53.22
N TYR A 56 16.65 21.17 -54.23
CA TYR A 56 16.34 20.43 -55.44
C TYR A 56 17.53 20.43 -56.40
N LYS A 57 17.92 19.24 -56.85
CA LYS A 57 18.87 19.08 -57.94
C LYS A 57 18.13 18.70 -59.21
N GLU A 58 18.43 19.42 -60.28
CA GLU A 58 18.13 18.98 -61.64
C GLU A 58 19.13 17.90 -62.04
N LEU A 59 18.62 16.79 -62.56
CA LEU A 59 19.46 15.73 -63.09
C LEU A 59 19.95 16.15 -64.49
N SER A 60 21.26 16.33 -64.67
CA SER A 60 21.88 16.94 -65.86
C SER A 60 21.79 16.11 -67.16
N SER A 61 21.09 14.98 -67.14
CA SER A 61 20.81 14.16 -68.32
C SER A 61 19.33 13.77 -68.30
N SER A 62 18.54 14.30 -69.25
CA SER A 62 17.20 13.83 -69.54
C SER A 62 17.24 12.39 -70.03
N GLU A 63 16.20 11.61 -69.71
CA GLU A 63 16.07 10.25 -70.25
C GLU A 63 15.17 10.25 -71.47
N GLU A 64 15.72 9.90 -72.64
CA GLU A 64 14.98 9.83 -73.90
C GLU A 64 14.22 8.50 -74.03
N LEU A 65 12.90 8.61 -74.15
CA LEU A 65 12.00 7.52 -74.49
C LEU A 65 11.79 7.47 -76.01
N ILE A 66 12.35 6.46 -76.68
CA ILE A 66 12.25 6.27 -78.14
C ILE A 66 11.20 5.19 -78.47
N PHE A 67 10.12 5.57 -79.14
CA PHE A 67 8.96 4.67 -79.39
C PHE A 67 8.95 3.98 -80.78
N GLY A 68 9.92 4.29 -81.67
CA GLY A 68 10.07 3.66 -83.00
C GLY A 68 9.25 4.32 -84.12
N ASP A 69 9.71 4.22 -85.38
CA ASP A 69 9.33 5.09 -86.51
C ASP A 69 7.90 4.97 -87.10
N ASN A 70 7.00 4.11 -86.58
CA ASN A 70 5.80 3.70 -87.33
C ASN A 70 4.42 3.96 -86.69
N ASN A 71 4.29 4.78 -85.65
CA ASN A 71 2.96 5.15 -85.12
C ASN A 71 2.83 6.67 -84.93
N ASN A 72 1.74 7.26 -85.43
CA ASN A 72 1.27 8.57 -84.97
C ASN A 72 0.90 8.41 -83.49
N PHE A 73 1.81 8.77 -82.59
CA PHE A 73 1.60 8.64 -81.17
C PHE A 73 0.74 9.78 -80.66
N ASP A 74 -0.36 9.44 -80.00
CA ASP A 74 -1.14 10.40 -79.23
C ASP A 74 -0.40 10.69 -77.92
N ASN A 75 0.18 11.90 -77.83
CA ASN A 75 0.92 12.37 -76.66
C ASN A 75 0.07 12.30 -75.37
N GLU A 76 -1.25 12.41 -75.48
CA GLU A 76 -2.16 12.28 -74.34
C GLU A 76 -2.21 10.84 -73.83
N GLN A 77 -2.24 9.84 -74.73
CA GLN A 77 -2.18 8.44 -74.33
C GLN A 77 -0.84 8.04 -73.71
N ILE A 78 0.27 8.62 -74.15
CA ILE A 78 1.57 8.30 -73.56
C ILE A 78 1.69 8.91 -72.16
N PHE A 79 1.18 10.13 -71.96
CA PHE A 79 1.17 10.75 -70.65
C PHE A 79 0.36 9.93 -69.64
N LEU A 80 -0.82 9.43 -70.01
CA LEU A 80 -1.62 8.52 -69.17
C LEU A 80 -0.88 7.21 -68.84
N LYS A 81 -0.17 6.63 -69.81
CA LYS A 81 0.63 5.42 -69.60
C LYS A 81 1.85 5.68 -68.72
N LEU A 82 2.45 6.87 -68.78
CA LEU A 82 3.52 7.27 -67.88
C LEU A 82 3.01 7.37 -66.44
N GLN A 83 1.84 7.97 -66.21
CA GLN A 83 1.20 8.00 -64.89
C GLN A 83 1.01 6.57 -64.35
N CYS A 84 0.48 5.66 -65.18
CA CYS A 84 0.31 4.25 -64.81
C CYS A 84 1.65 3.56 -64.51
N ALA A 85 2.69 3.85 -65.30
CA ALA A 85 4.02 3.28 -65.12
C ALA A 85 4.67 3.72 -63.79
N ILE A 86 4.50 5.00 -63.43
CA ILE A 86 4.93 5.53 -62.13
C ILE A 86 4.15 4.82 -61.01
N ALA A 87 2.83 4.67 -61.13
CA ALA A 87 2.01 4.00 -60.13
C ALA A 87 2.41 2.53 -59.93
N VAL A 88 2.65 1.79 -61.02
CA VAL A 88 3.13 0.40 -60.96
C VAL A 88 4.52 0.33 -60.33
N PHE A 89 5.46 1.21 -60.72
CA PHE A 89 6.78 1.25 -60.09
C PHE A 89 6.68 1.50 -58.57
N LEU A 90 5.88 2.48 -58.15
CA LEU A 90 5.65 2.78 -56.74
C LEU A 90 5.03 1.60 -56.00
N SER A 91 4.08 0.87 -56.61
CA SER A 91 3.49 -0.34 -56.02
C SER A 91 4.55 -1.41 -55.74
N ILE A 92 5.53 -1.58 -56.64
CA ILE A 92 6.60 -2.59 -56.51
C ILE A 92 7.55 -2.22 -55.37
N ILE A 93 7.95 -0.94 -55.26
CA ILE A 93 8.94 -0.53 -54.25
C ILE A 93 8.32 -0.33 -52.84
N THR A 94 7.02 -0.08 -52.76
CA THR A 94 6.30 0.13 -51.49
C THR A 94 5.53 -1.09 -51.00
N ASP A 95 5.36 -2.12 -51.85
CA ASP A 95 4.47 -3.27 -51.61
C ASP A 95 3.01 -2.84 -51.33
N SER A 96 2.59 -1.69 -51.91
CA SER A 96 1.23 -1.15 -51.78
C SER A 96 0.42 -1.36 -53.06
N LYS A 97 -0.81 -1.84 -52.92
CA LYS A 97 -1.77 -1.96 -54.03
C LYS A 97 -2.57 -0.68 -54.30
N ASP A 98 -2.54 0.29 -53.39
CA ASP A 98 -3.28 1.55 -53.53
C ASP A 98 -2.27 2.69 -53.61
N ILE A 99 -2.24 3.39 -54.74
CA ILE A 99 -1.27 4.43 -55.08
C ILE A 99 -2.00 5.69 -55.52
N VAL A 100 -1.60 6.85 -55.03
CA VAL A 100 -2.14 8.15 -55.45
C VAL A 100 -1.00 9.00 -56.01
N LEU A 101 -1.22 9.61 -57.17
CA LEU A 101 -0.25 10.48 -57.83
C LEU A 101 -0.81 11.89 -57.95
N GLY A 102 0.00 12.90 -57.63
CA GLY A 102 -0.31 14.30 -57.96
C GLY A 102 0.08 14.58 -59.41
N ILE A 103 -0.83 15.19 -60.17
CA ILE A 103 -0.66 15.43 -61.61
C ILE A 103 -0.98 16.90 -61.92
N ILE A 104 -0.14 17.52 -62.75
CA ILE A 104 -0.40 18.82 -63.36
C ILE A 104 -0.45 18.65 -64.87
N SER A 105 -1.62 18.94 -65.46
CA SER A 105 -1.78 18.97 -66.91
C SER A 105 -1.92 20.42 -67.38
N LYS A 106 -0.92 20.97 -68.07
CA LYS A 106 -1.05 22.23 -68.83
C LYS A 106 -1.69 21.91 -70.18
N ASN A 107 -3.00 21.80 -70.25
CA ASN A 107 -3.73 21.86 -71.51
C ASN A 107 -4.27 23.28 -71.71
N ASP A 108 -3.79 24.01 -72.73
CA ASP A 108 -4.24 25.29 -73.37
C ASP A 108 -5.19 26.28 -72.64
N ARG A 109 -5.33 26.20 -71.31
CA ARG A 109 -6.11 27.10 -70.45
C ARG A 109 -5.17 27.86 -69.51
N PRO A 110 -5.48 29.11 -69.15
CA PRO A 110 -4.65 29.93 -68.24
C PRO A 110 -4.61 29.40 -66.80
N ASP A 111 -5.58 28.58 -66.39
CA ASP A 111 -5.71 28.07 -65.03
C ASP A 111 -5.15 26.65 -64.93
N LYS A 112 -4.01 26.51 -64.23
CA LYS A 112 -3.26 25.27 -63.99
C LYS A 112 -4.15 24.20 -63.33
N SER A 113 -4.47 23.11 -64.01
CA SER A 113 -5.28 22.02 -63.42
C SER A 113 -4.37 21.06 -62.62
N PHE A 114 -4.25 21.27 -61.31
CA PHE A 114 -3.65 20.30 -60.38
C PHE A 114 -4.72 19.33 -59.88
N PHE A 115 -4.48 18.03 -59.99
CA PHE A 115 -5.39 17.00 -59.48
C PHE A 115 -4.63 15.76 -58.99
N ALA A 116 -5.32 14.87 -58.29
CA ALA A 116 -4.77 13.61 -57.81
C ALA A 116 -5.46 12.43 -58.50
N ALA A 117 -4.68 11.47 -59.01
CA ALA A 117 -5.18 10.22 -59.56
C ALA A 117 -4.87 9.07 -58.61
N ARG A 118 -5.91 8.34 -58.20
CA ARG A 118 -5.79 7.13 -57.38
C ARG A 118 -5.83 5.90 -58.28
N PHE A 119 -4.88 5.00 -58.06
CA PHE A 119 -4.66 3.78 -58.80
C PHE A 119 -4.76 2.59 -57.84
N ASN A 120 -5.67 1.68 -58.14
CA ASN A 120 -5.63 0.33 -57.56
C ASN A 120 -4.80 -0.57 -58.49
N ILE A 121 -3.66 -1.05 -57.98
CA ILE A 121 -2.70 -1.91 -58.66
C ILE A 121 -2.80 -3.32 -58.11
N GLU A 122 -3.42 -4.21 -58.88
CA GLU A 122 -3.37 -5.65 -58.66
C GLU A 122 -2.61 -6.32 -59.80
N LEU A 123 -1.97 -7.46 -59.52
CA LEU A 123 -1.17 -8.21 -60.50
C LEU A 123 -2.01 -8.64 -61.72
N GLU A 124 -3.30 -8.85 -61.54
CA GLU A 124 -4.24 -9.26 -62.58
C GLU A 124 -4.74 -8.08 -63.45
N ASN A 125 -4.51 -6.83 -63.03
CA ASN A 125 -4.98 -5.65 -63.76
C ASN A 125 -4.31 -5.58 -65.13
N SER A 126 -5.08 -5.29 -66.19
CA SER A 126 -4.54 -4.96 -67.51
C SER A 126 -4.06 -3.51 -67.56
N VAL A 127 -3.14 -3.20 -68.47
CA VAL A 127 -2.72 -1.81 -68.75
C VAL A 127 -3.93 -0.95 -69.17
N SER A 128 -4.84 -1.50 -69.96
CA SER A 128 -6.10 -0.85 -70.36
C SER A 128 -6.97 -0.45 -69.16
N PHE A 129 -7.02 -1.28 -68.11
CA PHE A 129 -7.74 -0.98 -66.87
C PHE A 129 -7.08 0.16 -66.07
N LEU A 130 -5.74 0.19 -65.97
CA LEU A 130 -5.03 1.28 -65.30
C LEU A 130 -5.18 2.61 -66.05
N VAL A 131 -5.13 2.57 -67.38
CA VAL A 131 -5.34 3.75 -68.23
C VAL A 131 -6.78 4.27 -68.11
N ALA A 132 -7.77 3.39 -67.94
CA ALA A 132 -9.14 3.80 -67.66
C ALA A 132 -9.26 4.54 -66.32
N GLN A 133 -8.60 4.06 -65.25
CA GLN A 133 -8.54 4.75 -63.96
C GLN A 133 -7.87 6.14 -64.08
N ALA A 134 -6.78 6.25 -64.83
CA ALA A 134 -6.11 7.54 -65.07
C ALA A 134 -7.02 8.53 -65.83
N LYS A 135 -7.70 8.06 -66.88
CA LYS A 135 -8.65 8.90 -67.66
C LYS A 135 -9.85 9.34 -66.85
N GLU A 136 -10.39 8.46 -66.01
CA GLU A 136 -11.50 8.79 -65.13
C GLU A 136 -11.10 9.87 -64.11
N ALA A 137 -9.88 9.78 -63.55
CA ALA A 137 -9.36 10.80 -62.67
C ALA A 137 -9.19 12.16 -63.37
N GLU A 138 -8.67 12.19 -64.60
CA GLU A 138 -8.57 13.41 -65.40
C GLU A 138 -9.94 14.03 -65.74
N LEU A 139 -10.93 13.22 -66.13
CA LEU A 139 -12.28 13.68 -66.45
C LEU A 139 -13.01 14.22 -65.21
N ASN A 140 -12.84 13.55 -64.07
CA ASN A 140 -13.41 14.00 -62.79
C ASN A 140 -12.80 15.34 -62.35
N ALA A 141 -11.50 15.54 -62.55
CA ALA A 141 -10.85 16.83 -62.31
C ALA A 141 -11.39 17.94 -63.23
N GLN A 142 -11.64 17.64 -64.51
CA GLN A 142 -12.20 18.59 -65.46
C GLN A 142 -13.63 19.03 -65.11
N ASN A 143 -14.47 18.11 -64.62
CA ASN A 143 -15.88 18.37 -64.32
C ASN A 143 -16.12 19.10 -62.99
N THR A 144 -15.19 19.00 -62.04
CA THR A 144 -15.38 19.50 -60.67
C THR A 144 -14.79 20.90 -60.45
N GLY A 145 -13.96 21.41 -61.37
CA GLY A 145 -13.32 22.74 -61.25
C GLY A 145 -12.41 22.89 -60.03
N LEU A 146 -12.03 21.78 -59.39
CA LEU A 146 -11.26 21.76 -58.15
C LEU A 146 -9.80 22.11 -58.44
N LEU A 147 -9.31 23.20 -57.86
CA LEU A 147 -7.98 23.75 -58.11
C LEU A 147 -7.10 23.92 -56.86
N ASP A 148 -7.46 23.29 -55.73
CA ASP A 148 -6.53 23.15 -54.61
C ASP A 148 -6.49 21.71 -54.05
N CYS A 149 -5.34 21.35 -53.46
CA CYS A 149 -5.08 20.02 -52.91
C CYS A 149 -6.14 19.57 -51.89
N ASP A 150 -6.67 20.52 -51.11
CA ASP A 150 -7.60 20.26 -50.01
C ASP A 150 -8.99 19.86 -50.54
N SER A 151 -9.42 20.46 -51.65
CA SER A 151 -10.72 20.22 -52.27
C SER A 151 -10.73 18.90 -53.06
N VAL A 152 -9.60 18.53 -53.69
CA VAL A 152 -9.42 17.23 -54.36
C VAL A 152 -9.43 16.07 -53.35
N ALA A 153 -8.70 16.21 -52.23
CA ALA A 153 -8.72 15.23 -51.14
C ALA A 153 -10.15 15.02 -50.58
N SER A 154 -10.89 16.12 -50.41
CA SER A 154 -12.28 16.10 -49.94
C SER A 154 -13.24 15.39 -50.91
N SER A 155 -13.10 15.61 -52.22
CA SER A 155 -14.01 15.09 -53.26
C SER A 155 -13.87 13.59 -53.54
N LEU A 156 -12.66 13.03 -53.36
CA LEU A 156 -12.39 11.60 -53.51
C LEU A 156 -12.87 10.77 -52.31
N GLY A 157 -13.54 11.41 -51.33
CA GLY A 157 -13.84 10.80 -50.03
C GLY A 157 -12.59 10.54 -49.18
N VAL A 158 -11.46 11.14 -49.56
CA VAL A 158 -10.15 10.99 -48.92
C VAL A 158 -9.98 12.15 -47.93
N PHE A 159 -10.76 12.15 -46.86
CA PHE A 159 -10.34 12.88 -45.65
C PHE A 159 -9.43 11.95 -44.85
N PRO A 160 -8.10 12.21 -44.79
CA PRO A 160 -7.18 11.30 -44.16
C PRO A 160 -7.37 11.32 -42.63
N PRO A 161 -7.57 10.16 -41.98
CA PRO A 161 -7.22 10.02 -40.58
C PRO A 161 -5.69 9.97 -40.53
N SER A 162 -5.13 10.92 -39.79
CA SER A 162 -3.77 11.41 -39.85
C SER A 162 -2.66 10.36 -39.70
N GLY A 163 -1.61 10.54 -40.49
CA GLY A 163 -0.26 10.52 -39.95
C GLY A 163 0.69 9.40 -40.41
N VAL A 164 0.59 8.97 -41.66
CA VAL A 164 1.66 8.24 -42.34
C VAL A 164 2.16 9.09 -43.52
N ASN A 165 3.46 9.42 -43.51
CA ASN A 165 4.09 10.04 -44.69
C ASN A 165 4.45 8.95 -45.70
N PRO A 166 4.10 9.12 -46.99
CA PRO A 166 4.73 8.31 -48.03
C PRO A 166 6.24 8.61 -48.08
N ILE A 167 7.01 7.60 -48.47
CA ILE A 167 8.47 7.72 -48.66
C ILE A 167 8.80 8.62 -49.88
N PHE A 168 7.83 8.88 -50.77
CA PHE A 168 8.00 9.72 -51.97
C PHE A 168 6.73 10.49 -52.32
N GLN A 169 6.77 11.82 -52.29
CA GLN A 169 5.78 12.67 -52.96
C GLN A 169 6.22 12.92 -54.41
N VAL A 170 5.55 12.30 -55.38
CA VAL A 170 5.86 12.39 -56.82
C VAL A 170 4.86 13.27 -57.54
N LEU A 171 5.34 14.33 -58.18
CA LEU A 171 4.54 15.19 -59.06
C LEU A 171 4.90 14.89 -60.52
N CYS A 172 3.91 14.55 -61.35
CA CYS A 172 4.10 14.41 -62.79
C CYS A 172 3.51 15.62 -63.54
N ILE A 173 4.32 16.27 -64.36
CA ILE A 173 3.96 17.52 -65.06
C ILE A 173 4.07 17.29 -66.56
N LYS A 174 3.11 17.78 -67.33
CA LYS A 174 3.22 17.94 -68.79
C LYS A 174 3.49 19.40 -69.11
N THR A 175 4.70 19.75 -69.59
CA THR A 175 5.03 21.13 -70.00
C THR A 175 5.37 21.23 -71.50
N LYS A 176 5.20 22.44 -72.05
CA LYS A 176 5.72 22.85 -73.38
C LYS A 176 6.90 23.83 -73.27
N ASP A 177 7.23 24.29 -72.05
CA ASP A 177 8.25 25.33 -71.80
C ASP A 177 9.39 24.76 -70.92
N PRO A 178 10.65 25.18 -71.11
CA PRO A 178 11.82 24.38 -70.72
C PRO A 178 12.22 24.47 -69.23
N THR A 179 11.40 25.07 -68.36
CA THR A 179 11.74 25.15 -66.92
C THR A 179 10.50 25.53 -66.11
N PRO A 180 10.04 24.69 -65.18
CA PRO A 180 8.95 25.08 -64.30
C PRO A 180 9.43 26.11 -63.25
N ASP A 181 8.61 27.13 -62.98
CA ASP A 181 8.86 28.04 -61.86
C ASP A 181 8.57 27.32 -60.54
N PHE A 182 9.61 27.05 -59.74
CA PHE A 182 9.49 26.29 -58.51
C PHE A 182 8.64 26.99 -57.44
N ALA A 183 8.40 28.30 -57.56
CA ALA A 183 7.49 29.03 -56.69
C ALA A 183 6.02 28.60 -56.85
N ASP A 184 5.69 27.93 -57.95
CA ASP A 184 4.34 27.50 -58.29
C ASP A 184 3.95 26.10 -57.75
N PHE A 185 4.87 25.40 -57.07
CA PHE A 185 4.63 24.03 -56.61
C PHE A 185 4.16 23.92 -55.16
N PRO A 186 3.33 22.91 -54.83
CA PRO A 186 2.99 22.60 -53.45
C PRO A 186 4.25 22.34 -52.60
N ASN A 187 4.30 22.96 -51.42
CA ASN A 187 5.36 22.71 -50.45
C ASN A 187 5.35 21.24 -50.01
N GLY A 188 6.51 20.59 -50.06
CA GLY A 188 6.71 19.26 -49.45
C GLY A 188 7.10 18.14 -50.39
N LEU A 189 7.05 18.35 -51.72
CA LEU A 189 7.40 17.35 -52.74
C LEU A 189 8.78 16.73 -52.50
N ASP A 190 8.97 15.48 -52.90
CA ASP A 190 10.27 14.78 -52.82
C ASP A 190 10.83 14.47 -54.23
N LEU A 191 9.97 14.39 -55.25
CA LEU A 191 10.31 14.15 -56.65
C LEU A 191 9.33 14.85 -57.60
N ILE A 192 9.87 15.44 -58.67
CA ILE A 192 9.12 16.01 -59.79
C ILE A 192 9.63 15.34 -61.07
N ILE A 193 8.69 14.81 -61.86
CA ILE A 193 8.93 14.23 -63.19
C ILE A 193 8.23 15.15 -64.19
N ASP A 194 9.01 15.94 -64.90
CA ASP A 194 8.53 16.80 -65.96
C ASP A 194 8.66 16.09 -67.31
N TYR A 195 7.51 15.96 -67.98
CA TYR A 195 7.30 15.27 -69.24
C TYR A 195 7.28 16.32 -70.36
N GLU A 196 8.28 16.24 -71.24
CA GLU A 196 8.42 17.11 -72.40
C GLU A 196 8.27 16.27 -73.69
N PRO A 197 7.14 16.39 -74.40
CA PRO A 197 6.92 15.65 -75.65
C PRO A 197 7.65 16.33 -76.82
N HIS A 198 8.49 15.57 -77.53
CA HIS A 198 9.05 15.96 -78.83
C HIS A 198 8.43 15.11 -79.96
N SER A 199 8.62 15.53 -81.21
CA SER A 199 7.96 14.94 -82.39
C SER A 199 8.20 13.44 -82.60
N LYS A 200 9.24 12.83 -82.00
CA LYS A 200 9.55 11.40 -82.10
C LYS A 200 9.96 10.71 -80.78
N ASN A 201 10.35 11.47 -79.77
CA ASN A 201 10.87 10.99 -78.48
C ASN A 201 10.21 11.77 -77.34
N ILE A 202 10.30 11.27 -76.11
CA ILE A 202 9.86 11.99 -74.91
C ILE A 202 11.06 12.18 -73.99
N ASN A 203 11.24 13.40 -73.51
CA ASN A 203 12.24 13.74 -72.51
C ASN A 203 11.60 13.74 -71.12
N LEU A 204 12.23 13.05 -70.17
CA LEU A 204 11.90 13.15 -68.75
C LEU A 204 12.95 14.01 -68.05
N ASN A 205 12.53 15.19 -67.59
CA ASN A 205 13.33 16.07 -66.74
C ASN A 205 13.00 15.76 -65.27
N LEU A 206 14.01 15.45 -64.47
CA LEU A 206 13.82 14.95 -63.11
C LEU A 206 14.39 15.94 -62.10
N PHE A 207 13.55 16.38 -61.17
CA PHE A 207 13.95 17.21 -60.04
C PHE A 207 13.67 16.44 -58.76
N TYR A 208 14.65 16.34 -57.87
CA TYR A 208 14.48 15.57 -56.63
C TYR A 208 15.05 16.30 -55.43
N ASN A 209 14.46 16.04 -54.28
CA ASN A 209 14.96 16.52 -53.00
C ASN A 209 16.19 15.70 -52.59
N SER A 210 17.37 16.29 -52.74
CA SER A 210 18.64 15.61 -52.46
C SER A 210 18.88 15.25 -50.99
N LEU A 211 18.04 15.75 -50.06
CA LEU A 211 18.04 15.34 -48.65
C LEU A 211 17.22 14.07 -48.40
N VAL A 212 16.35 13.69 -49.34
CA VAL A 212 15.39 12.57 -49.21
C VAL A 212 15.73 11.42 -50.15
N VAL A 213 16.36 11.69 -51.29
CA VAL A 213 16.62 10.67 -52.32
C VAL A 213 18.00 10.85 -52.92
N ASP A 214 18.73 9.74 -53.13
CA ASP A 214 20.03 9.78 -53.80
C ASP A 214 19.90 9.81 -55.33
N GLU A 215 20.83 10.50 -56.00
CA GLU A 215 20.83 10.68 -57.46
C GLU A 215 20.83 9.34 -58.24
N LYS A 216 21.55 8.33 -57.74
CA LYS A 216 21.63 7.01 -58.39
C LYS A 216 20.30 6.26 -58.33
N PHE A 217 19.57 6.40 -57.24
CA PHE A 217 18.21 5.92 -57.12
C PHE A 217 17.29 6.61 -58.13
N VAL A 218 17.37 7.94 -58.27
CA VAL A 218 16.54 8.69 -59.22
C VAL A 218 16.81 8.27 -60.66
N ILE A 219 18.07 8.11 -61.06
CA ILE A 219 18.46 7.58 -62.38
C ILE A 219 17.92 6.16 -62.61
N SER A 220 18.00 5.29 -61.60
CA SER A 220 17.54 3.90 -61.73
C SER A 220 16.02 3.81 -61.84
N MET A 221 15.32 4.63 -61.06
CA MET A 221 13.87 4.76 -61.08
C MET A 221 13.38 5.28 -62.44
N ALA A 222 14.02 6.32 -62.98
CA ALA A 222 13.76 6.83 -64.32
C ALA A 222 13.84 5.71 -65.37
N ARG A 223 14.96 4.97 -65.39
CA ARG A 223 15.17 3.84 -66.32
C ARG A 223 14.08 2.79 -66.26
N ILE A 224 13.61 2.49 -65.06
CA ILE A 224 12.58 1.47 -64.84
C ILE A 224 11.21 1.99 -65.28
N ILE A 225 10.83 3.21 -64.86
CA ILE A 225 9.58 3.86 -65.30
C ILE A 225 9.56 3.97 -66.82
N SER A 226 10.69 4.33 -67.43
CA SER A 226 10.83 4.46 -68.87
C SER A 226 10.59 3.14 -69.59
N LYS A 227 11.16 2.04 -69.10
CA LYS A 227 10.92 0.70 -69.64
C LYS A 227 9.48 0.23 -69.46
N ILE A 228 8.90 0.44 -68.28
CA ILE A 228 7.49 0.13 -68.03
C ILE A 228 6.60 0.91 -69.00
N THR A 229 6.88 2.20 -69.19
CA THR A 229 6.13 3.06 -70.12
C THR A 229 6.24 2.55 -71.56
N ILE A 230 7.45 2.18 -72.03
CA ILE A 230 7.65 1.58 -73.37
C ILE A 230 6.87 0.27 -73.53
N LEU A 231 6.89 -0.61 -72.51
CA LEU A 231 6.15 -1.87 -72.52
C LEU A 231 4.63 -1.64 -72.58
N MET A 232 4.11 -0.69 -71.80
CA MET A 232 2.70 -0.29 -71.81
C MET A 232 2.29 0.34 -73.16
N VAL A 233 3.20 1.03 -73.84
CA VAL A 233 2.95 1.58 -75.19
C VAL A 233 2.92 0.46 -76.24
N ARG A 234 3.87 -0.47 -76.21
CA ARG A 234 3.97 -1.57 -77.20
C ARG A 234 2.94 -2.66 -77.00
N THR A 235 2.50 -2.91 -75.77
CA THR A 235 1.56 -4.00 -75.43
C THR A 235 0.41 -3.49 -74.55
N PRO A 236 -0.60 -2.81 -75.13
CA PRO A 236 -1.66 -2.11 -74.39
C PRO A 236 -2.57 -3.00 -73.53
N GLU A 237 -2.61 -4.31 -73.80
CA GLU A 237 -3.46 -5.29 -73.08
C GLU A 237 -2.66 -6.25 -72.18
N THR A 238 -1.38 -5.97 -71.93
CA THR A 238 -0.57 -6.77 -71.01
C THR A 238 -1.04 -6.61 -69.55
N SER A 239 -0.88 -7.63 -68.71
CA SER A 239 -1.15 -7.56 -67.27
C SER A 239 0.01 -6.95 -66.46
N VAL A 240 -0.29 -6.34 -65.31
CA VAL A 240 0.71 -5.84 -64.37
C VAL A 240 1.69 -6.94 -63.96
N ASP A 241 1.22 -8.17 -63.72
CA ASP A 241 2.06 -9.33 -63.43
C ASP A 241 3.14 -9.58 -64.48
N LYS A 242 2.79 -9.53 -65.77
CA LYS A 242 3.75 -9.74 -66.85
C LYS A 242 4.76 -8.59 -66.95
N ILE A 243 4.32 -7.34 -66.74
CA ILE A 243 5.22 -6.17 -66.65
C ILE A 243 6.19 -6.35 -65.48
N CYS A 244 5.68 -6.72 -64.30
CA CYS A 244 6.49 -6.98 -63.13
C CYS A 244 7.53 -8.08 -63.41
N ARG A 245 7.17 -9.21 -64.02
CA ARG A 245 8.11 -10.29 -64.35
C ARG A 245 9.22 -9.88 -65.34
N GLU A 246 8.91 -9.02 -66.31
CA GLU A 246 9.89 -8.53 -67.29
C GLU A 246 10.84 -7.47 -66.70
N VAL A 247 10.39 -6.73 -65.68
CA VAL A 247 11.10 -5.57 -65.11
C VAL A 247 11.79 -5.89 -63.77
N LEU A 248 11.21 -6.73 -62.92
CA LEU A 248 11.75 -7.14 -61.60
C LEU A 248 13.19 -7.68 -61.64
N PRO A 249 13.62 -8.50 -62.63
CA PRO A 249 15.02 -8.93 -62.71
C PRO A 249 16.00 -7.76 -62.82
N GLN A 250 15.56 -6.61 -63.35
CA GLN A 250 16.39 -5.42 -63.52
C GLN A 250 16.38 -4.50 -62.29
N CYS A 251 15.38 -4.63 -61.40
CA CYS A 251 15.35 -3.98 -60.09
C CYS A 251 16.37 -4.59 -59.11
N SER A 252 16.85 -5.82 -59.37
CA SER A 252 17.85 -6.51 -58.54
C SER A 252 19.21 -5.80 -58.46
N VAL A 253 19.49 -4.84 -59.34
CA VAL A 253 20.69 -3.99 -59.33
C VAL A 253 20.57 -2.82 -58.33
N MET A 254 19.41 -2.63 -57.69
CA MET A 254 19.19 -1.57 -56.68
C MET A 254 19.70 -1.94 -55.26
N SER A 255 20.87 -2.59 -55.16
CA SER A 255 21.54 -2.89 -53.89
C SER A 255 21.99 -1.65 -53.10
N THR A 256 21.83 -0.45 -53.67
CA THR A 256 22.05 0.84 -53.00
C THR A 256 20.79 1.38 -52.30
N ALA A 257 19.58 0.93 -52.66
CA ALA A 257 18.34 1.30 -51.97
C ALA A 257 18.28 0.77 -50.54
N GLN A 258 18.98 -0.32 -50.22
CA GLN A 258 19.16 -0.79 -48.84
C GLN A 258 20.05 0.12 -47.98
N LYS A 259 21.00 0.86 -48.58
CA LYS A 259 21.80 1.86 -47.86
C LYS A 259 21.00 3.15 -47.66
N SER A 260 20.29 3.62 -48.68
CA SER A 260 19.45 4.82 -48.59
C SER A 260 18.22 4.61 -47.69
N LYS A 261 17.63 3.41 -47.66
CA LYS A 261 16.62 3.03 -46.65
C LYS A 261 17.17 3.10 -45.23
N LYS A 262 18.43 2.66 -45.01
CA LYS A 262 19.09 2.70 -43.70
C LYS A 262 19.46 4.13 -43.28
N THR A 263 19.86 4.99 -44.21
CA THR A 263 20.16 6.41 -43.95
C THR A 263 18.89 7.25 -43.79
N LEU A 264 17.80 6.94 -44.51
CA LEU A 264 16.48 7.55 -44.27
C LEU A 264 15.84 7.05 -42.98
N GLU A 265 15.95 5.76 -42.63
CA GLU A 265 15.53 5.24 -41.33
C GLU A 265 16.31 5.92 -40.19
N GLN A 266 17.62 6.14 -40.36
CA GLN A 266 18.45 6.89 -39.41
C GLN A 266 18.05 8.37 -39.28
N ASN A 267 17.74 9.06 -40.38
CA ASN A 267 17.36 10.48 -40.37
C ASN A 267 15.87 10.70 -39.99
N LEU A 268 14.98 9.72 -40.23
CA LEU A 268 13.57 9.74 -39.79
C LEU A 268 13.45 9.39 -38.30
N GLU A 269 14.30 8.52 -37.77
CA GLU A 269 14.43 8.30 -36.32
C GLU A 269 14.92 9.55 -35.56
N GLU A 270 15.54 10.49 -36.26
CA GLU A 270 16.02 11.77 -35.70
C GLU A 270 14.86 12.75 -35.40
N ALA A 271 13.70 12.57 -36.05
CA ALA A 271 12.45 13.27 -35.73
C ALA A 271 11.60 12.41 -34.77
N LEU A 272 12.07 12.27 -33.51
CA LEU A 272 11.48 11.47 -32.44
C LEU A 272 9.93 11.53 -32.39
N ALA A 273 9.26 10.46 -32.82
CA ALA A 273 7.83 10.30 -32.60
C ALA A 273 7.58 10.09 -31.10
N TRP A 274 6.93 11.08 -30.47
CA TRP A 274 6.51 11.01 -29.08
C TRP A 274 5.17 10.27 -28.97
N TYR A 275 5.10 9.32 -28.04
CA TYR A 275 3.94 8.55 -27.65
C TYR A 275 3.50 8.97 -26.25
N PRO A 276 2.21 8.93 -25.89
CA PRO A 276 1.83 9.15 -24.51
C PRO A 276 2.25 7.98 -23.63
N LEU A 277 2.29 8.24 -22.32
CA LEU A 277 2.34 7.19 -21.31
C LEU A 277 1.01 6.45 -21.25
N ASN A 278 1.03 5.12 -21.07
CA ASN A 278 -0.19 4.36 -20.79
C ASN A 278 -0.70 4.67 -19.36
N ASN A 279 -1.80 4.04 -18.94
CA ASN A 279 -2.39 4.30 -17.62
C ASN A 279 -1.43 4.02 -16.46
N SER A 280 -0.85 2.82 -16.45
CA SER A 280 0.10 2.37 -15.44
C SER A 280 1.31 3.30 -15.32
N GLN A 281 1.89 3.68 -16.46
CA GLN A 281 3.02 4.61 -16.50
C GLN A 281 2.64 5.99 -16.01
N ARG A 282 1.43 6.50 -16.33
CA ARG A 282 0.98 7.82 -15.88
C ARG A 282 0.80 7.89 -14.37
N ASP A 283 0.22 6.86 -13.76
CA ASP A 283 0.02 6.81 -12.30
C ASP A 283 1.36 6.78 -11.56
N ILE A 284 2.31 5.95 -12.01
CA ILE A 284 3.68 5.91 -11.45
C ILE A 284 4.38 7.25 -11.68
N TRP A 285 4.29 7.81 -12.88
CA TRP A 285 4.95 9.08 -13.23
C TRP A 285 4.42 10.22 -12.36
N LEU A 286 3.10 10.35 -12.20
CA LEU A 286 2.48 11.34 -11.32
C LEU A 286 2.92 11.17 -9.86
N SER A 287 3.00 9.92 -9.38
CA SER A 287 3.49 9.62 -8.04
C SER A 287 4.95 10.05 -7.85
N GLU A 288 5.82 9.82 -8.85
CA GLU A 288 7.21 10.23 -8.81
C GLU A 288 7.35 11.76 -8.88
N GLN A 289 6.52 12.45 -9.67
CA GLN A 289 6.51 13.92 -9.73
C GLN A 289 5.99 14.59 -8.43
N ALA A 290 5.07 13.93 -7.72
CA ALA A 290 4.51 14.46 -6.47
C ALA A 290 5.47 14.32 -5.28
N SER A 291 6.35 13.32 -5.32
CA SER A 291 7.38 13.08 -4.32
C SER A 291 8.49 14.13 -4.41
N ARG A 292 8.72 14.91 -3.34
CA ARG A 292 9.77 15.95 -3.29
C ARG A 292 11.21 15.39 -3.25
N ASP A 293 11.37 14.08 -3.28
CA ASP A 293 12.64 13.39 -3.08
C ASP A 293 12.99 12.54 -4.31
N VAL A 294 13.84 13.10 -5.17
CA VAL A 294 14.24 12.52 -6.47
C VAL A 294 15.02 11.20 -6.29
N GLN A 295 15.58 10.94 -5.09
CA GLN A 295 16.29 9.70 -4.78
C GLN A 295 15.38 8.49 -4.54
N LYS A 296 14.05 8.67 -4.61
CA LYS A 296 13.04 7.64 -4.30
C LYS A 296 12.20 7.22 -5.52
N THR A 297 12.84 7.04 -6.67
CA THR A 297 12.25 6.40 -7.86
C THR A 297 11.70 5.01 -7.54
N ASN A 298 10.52 4.67 -8.08
CA ASN A 298 9.93 3.34 -7.92
C ASN A 298 10.73 2.36 -8.78
N TYR A 299 11.33 1.33 -8.17
CA TYR A 299 12.14 0.34 -8.88
C TYR A 299 11.52 -1.05 -8.80
N VAL A 300 11.58 -1.76 -9.92
CA VAL A 300 11.42 -3.21 -9.93
C VAL A 300 12.81 -3.82 -9.93
N ALA A 301 13.09 -4.67 -8.95
CA ALA A 301 14.33 -5.42 -8.86
C ALA A 301 14.06 -6.90 -8.57
N ALA A 302 14.82 -7.77 -9.23
CA ALA A 302 14.75 -9.21 -9.01
C ALA A 302 16.10 -9.88 -9.29
N THR A 303 16.30 -11.05 -8.69
CA THR A 303 17.48 -11.89 -8.90
C THR A 303 17.09 -13.29 -9.35
N LEU A 304 18.00 -13.92 -10.09
CA LEU A 304 17.89 -15.29 -10.56
C LEU A 304 19.18 -16.04 -10.21
N ARG A 305 19.06 -17.12 -9.46
CA ARG A 305 20.20 -17.97 -9.08
C ARG A 305 20.48 -18.99 -10.18
N LEU A 306 21.71 -19.01 -10.69
CA LEU A 306 22.13 -19.87 -11.79
C LEU A 306 22.92 -21.10 -11.30
N PRO A 307 23.01 -22.17 -12.12
CA PRO A 307 23.91 -23.29 -11.90
C PRO A 307 25.39 -22.88 -11.99
N ASN A 308 26.28 -23.61 -11.30
CA ASN A 308 27.72 -23.30 -11.29
C ASN A 308 28.43 -23.53 -12.65
N ASN A 309 27.84 -24.34 -13.53
CA ASN A 309 28.44 -24.76 -14.80
C ASN A 309 28.03 -23.89 -15.99
N VAL A 310 27.43 -22.72 -15.77
CA VAL A 310 27.08 -21.80 -16.85
C VAL A 310 28.32 -21.17 -17.48
N ASN A 311 28.32 -21.05 -18.80
CA ASN A 311 29.39 -20.39 -19.54
C ASN A 311 29.20 -18.87 -19.46
N HIS A 312 30.14 -18.20 -18.78
CA HIS A 312 30.11 -16.75 -18.55
C HIS A 312 29.97 -15.94 -19.85
N SER A 313 30.76 -16.27 -20.89
CA SER A 313 30.76 -15.54 -22.15
C SER A 313 29.42 -15.67 -22.88
N ASN A 314 28.90 -16.89 -23.00
CA ASN A 314 27.62 -17.13 -23.67
C ASN A 314 26.46 -16.44 -22.94
N LEU A 315 26.51 -16.40 -21.60
CA LEU A 315 25.49 -15.74 -20.80
C LEU A 315 25.52 -14.23 -20.97
N MET A 316 26.72 -13.61 -21.00
CA MET A 316 26.87 -12.19 -21.29
C MET A 316 26.35 -11.85 -22.69
N THR A 317 26.64 -12.67 -23.70
CA THR A 317 26.08 -12.50 -25.05
C THR A 317 24.55 -12.63 -25.03
N ALA A 318 24.00 -13.63 -24.34
CA ALA A 318 22.55 -13.80 -24.23
C ALA A 318 21.86 -12.59 -23.56
N MET A 319 22.47 -12.04 -22.51
CA MET A 319 21.97 -10.83 -21.83
C MET A 319 21.95 -9.62 -22.78
N GLN A 320 23.06 -9.36 -23.48
CA GLN A 320 23.20 -8.25 -24.42
C GLN A 320 22.17 -8.32 -25.53
N GLU A 321 22.02 -9.49 -26.16
CA GLU A 321 21.08 -9.70 -27.26
C GLU A 321 19.62 -9.51 -26.84
N VAL A 322 19.25 -9.99 -25.64
CA VAL A 322 17.89 -9.79 -25.13
C VAL A 322 17.62 -8.31 -24.82
N ILE A 323 18.57 -7.59 -24.23
CA ILE A 323 18.40 -6.17 -23.93
C ILE A 323 18.34 -5.34 -25.22
N TRP A 324 19.26 -5.56 -26.17
CA TRP A 324 19.29 -4.81 -27.43
C TRP A 324 18.11 -5.12 -28.35
N SER A 325 17.49 -6.29 -28.23
CA SER A 325 16.24 -6.63 -28.93
C SER A 325 14.97 -6.16 -28.20
N SER A 326 15.08 -5.66 -26.97
CA SER A 326 13.93 -5.24 -26.17
C SER A 326 13.70 -3.73 -26.26
N GLU A 327 12.51 -3.35 -26.74
CA GLU A 327 12.15 -1.94 -26.96
C GLU A 327 12.27 -1.07 -25.69
N PHE A 328 11.93 -1.60 -24.51
CA PHE A 328 12.00 -0.86 -23.24
C PHE A 328 13.40 -0.30 -22.95
N ALA A 329 14.46 -1.00 -23.39
CA ALA A 329 15.84 -0.60 -23.16
C ALA A 329 16.21 0.67 -23.94
N PHE A 330 15.36 1.10 -24.87
CA PHE A 330 15.54 2.29 -25.68
C PHE A 330 14.47 3.34 -25.40
N LEU A 331 13.61 3.19 -24.39
CA LEU A 331 12.58 4.19 -24.10
C LEU A 331 13.15 5.38 -23.30
N LYS A 332 12.68 6.57 -23.61
CA LYS A 332 12.92 7.80 -22.85
C LYS A 332 11.58 8.45 -22.52
N ILE A 333 11.36 8.72 -21.24
CA ILE A 333 10.20 9.48 -20.75
C ILE A 333 10.64 10.93 -20.52
N SER A 334 9.82 11.89 -20.94
CA SER A 334 10.04 13.33 -20.74
C SER A 334 9.43 13.83 -19.44
N GLU A 335 9.85 15.02 -19.01
CA GLU A 335 9.20 15.79 -17.94
C GLU A 335 7.75 16.16 -18.27
N ASP A 336 7.34 16.18 -19.53
CA ASP A 336 5.94 16.43 -19.91
C ASP A 336 5.04 15.18 -19.86
N GLY A 337 5.54 14.04 -19.38
CA GLY A 337 4.76 12.80 -19.29
C GLY A 337 4.45 12.15 -20.64
N VAL A 338 5.39 12.21 -21.59
CA VAL A 338 5.36 11.48 -22.87
C VAL A 338 6.63 10.64 -23.02
N GLN A 339 6.62 9.65 -23.91
CA GLN A 339 7.75 8.75 -24.15
C GLN A 339 8.15 8.67 -25.62
N SER A 340 9.42 8.48 -25.89
CA SER A 340 9.95 8.26 -27.24
C SER A 340 10.99 7.15 -27.23
N ARG A 341 11.30 6.60 -28.40
CA ARG A 341 12.44 5.71 -28.58
C ARG A 341 13.72 6.56 -28.69
N HIS A 342 14.78 6.13 -28.00
CA HIS A 342 16.11 6.72 -27.97
C HIS A 342 17.06 5.87 -28.80
N ARG A 343 18.14 6.47 -29.34
CA ARG A 343 19.11 5.77 -30.21
C ARG A 343 20.00 4.81 -29.44
N GLU A 344 20.41 5.21 -28.25
CA GLU A 344 21.32 4.44 -27.41
C GLU A 344 20.56 3.61 -26.39
N CYS A 345 21.05 2.39 -26.15
CA CYS A 345 20.61 1.55 -25.07
C CYS A 345 20.78 2.28 -23.74
N ARG A 346 19.73 2.25 -22.94
CA ARG A 346 19.61 2.95 -21.67
C ARG A 346 19.88 2.02 -20.48
N ILE A 347 19.90 0.69 -20.69
CA ILE A 347 20.21 -0.29 -19.64
C ILE A 347 21.71 -0.53 -19.58
N ASN A 348 22.30 -0.40 -18.39
CA ASN A 348 23.68 -0.78 -18.13
C ASN A 348 23.79 -2.29 -18.03
N ILE A 349 24.69 -2.91 -18.80
CA ILE A 349 24.96 -4.35 -18.74
C ILE A 349 26.36 -4.53 -18.19
N SER A 350 26.50 -5.26 -17.09
CA SER A 350 27.80 -5.44 -16.45
C SER A 350 28.00 -6.85 -15.88
N SER A 351 29.27 -7.20 -15.66
CA SER A 351 29.68 -8.43 -14.99
C SER A 351 30.61 -8.08 -13.82
N ILE A 352 30.36 -8.63 -12.65
CA ILE A 352 31.11 -8.35 -11.42
C ILE A 352 31.62 -9.65 -10.82
N ASP A 353 32.95 -9.76 -10.71
CA ASP A 353 33.59 -10.77 -9.88
C ASP A 353 33.55 -10.32 -8.40
N VAL A 354 32.79 -11.05 -7.58
CA VAL A 354 32.56 -10.69 -6.18
C VAL A 354 33.81 -10.80 -5.31
N ILE A 355 34.78 -11.62 -5.72
CA ILE A 355 36.03 -11.81 -4.97
C ILE A 355 36.99 -10.66 -5.24
N THR A 356 37.23 -10.37 -6.52
CA THR A 356 38.26 -9.39 -6.91
C THR A 356 37.77 -7.95 -6.81
N LYS A 357 36.48 -7.69 -7.10
CA LYS A 357 35.94 -6.33 -7.16
C LYS A 357 35.28 -5.86 -5.87
N LEU A 358 34.67 -6.78 -5.12
CA LEU A 358 33.97 -6.44 -3.86
C LEU A 358 34.73 -6.94 -2.62
N GLN A 359 35.87 -7.62 -2.80
CA GLN A 359 36.73 -8.17 -1.74
C GLN A 359 35.99 -9.12 -0.78
N TRP A 360 34.95 -9.78 -1.26
CA TRP A 360 34.11 -10.67 -0.46
C TRP A 360 34.57 -12.13 -0.61
N GLN A 361 35.05 -12.73 0.48
CA GLN A 361 35.51 -14.12 0.51
C GLN A 361 34.37 -15.15 0.65
N GLN A 362 33.25 -14.76 1.27
CA GLN A 362 32.01 -15.52 1.37
C GLN A 362 30.85 -14.53 1.34
N ILE A 363 30.03 -14.54 0.28
CA ILE A 363 28.84 -13.70 0.18
C ILE A 363 27.59 -14.55 -0.05
N THR A 364 26.52 -14.19 0.65
CA THR A 364 25.20 -14.81 0.53
C THR A 364 24.39 -14.20 -0.61
N PHE A 365 23.39 -14.95 -1.09
CA PHE A 365 22.44 -14.47 -2.10
C PHE A 365 21.72 -13.18 -1.65
N GLU A 366 21.42 -13.06 -0.35
CA GLU A 366 20.72 -11.93 0.26
C GLU A 366 21.58 -10.66 0.32
N GLU A 367 22.88 -10.79 0.58
CA GLU A 367 23.80 -9.64 0.58
C GLU A 367 23.97 -9.05 -0.82
N ILE A 368 24.00 -9.89 -1.87
CA ILE A 368 24.00 -9.43 -3.26
C ILE A 368 22.71 -8.69 -3.59
N GLN A 369 21.56 -9.21 -3.14
CA GLN A 369 20.27 -8.55 -3.31
C GLN A 369 20.27 -7.16 -2.65
N LYS A 370 20.69 -7.07 -1.38
CA LYS A 370 20.80 -5.80 -0.63
C LYS A 370 21.73 -4.81 -1.32
N TRP A 371 22.91 -5.26 -1.74
CA TRP A 371 23.87 -4.41 -2.44
C TRP A 371 23.30 -3.89 -3.76
N HIS A 372 22.63 -4.74 -4.54
CA HIS A 372 22.09 -4.37 -5.84
C HIS A 372 21.00 -3.28 -5.73
N ILE A 373 20.18 -3.31 -4.68
CA ILE A 373 19.16 -2.28 -4.44
C ILE A 373 19.69 -1.02 -3.75
N SER A 374 20.75 -1.13 -2.93
CA SER A 374 21.30 0.02 -2.18
C SER A 374 22.10 0.99 -3.05
N ARG A 375 22.34 0.68 -4.32
CA ARG A 375 23.05 1.57 -5.24
C ARG A 375 22.23 2.85 -5.46
N THR A 376 22.82 3.99 -5.12
CA THR A 376 22.37 5.33 -5.52
C THR A 376 22.61 5.51 -7.01
N GLU A 377 21.72 6.22 -7.70
CA GLU A 377 21.79 6.40 -9.15
C GLU A 377 23.11 7.06 -9.59
N ASP A 378 23.99 6.31 -10.24
CA ASP A 378 25.04 6.88 -11.07
C ASP A 378 24.42 7.28 -12.43
N GLY A 379 23.71 8.41 -12.46
CA GLY A 379 23.21 9.03 -13.68
C GLY A 379 21.85 8.50 -14.18
N ASP A 380 20.89 9.42 -14.31
CA ASP A 380 19.65 9.40 -15.11
C ASP A 380 18.66 8.22 -15.05
N GLY A 381 18.80 7.28 -14.10
CA GLY A 381 17.70 6.44 -13.60
C GLY A 381 17.22 5.31 -14.53
N ARG A 382 18.04 4.82 -15.46
CA ARG A 382 17.57 3.98 -16.58
C ARG A 382 17.49 2.46 -16.32
N GLY A 383 18.32 1.90 -15.44
CA GLY A 383 18.32 0.47 -15.05
C GLY A 383 19.65 -0.25 -15.24
N ASP A 384 19.85 -1.33 -14.48
CA ASP A 384 21.09 -2.11 -14.41
C ASP A 384 20.77 -3.62 -14.53
N PHE A 385 21.48 -4.30 -15.42
CA PHE A 385 21.51 -5.74 -15.54
C PHE A 385 22.93 -6.25 -15.25
N THR A 386 23.12 -6.80 -14.05
CA THR A 386 24.43 -7.27 -13.58
C THR A 386 24.47 -8.79 -13.47
N LEU A 387 25.55 -9.39 -13.94
CA LEU A 387 25.93 -10.77 -13.64
C LEU A 387 27.00 -10.81 -12.55
N PHE A 388 26.71 -11.42 -11.41
CA PHE A 388 27.65 -11.67 -10.32
C PHE A 388 28.23 -13.09 -10.42
N PHE A 389 29.55 -13.22 -10.29
CA PHE A 389 30.25 -14.50 -10.31
C PHE A 389 31.49 -14.49 -9.38
N GLY A 390 32.04 -15.65 -9.06
CA GLY A 390 33.26 -15.77 -8.25
C GLY A 390 33.56 -17.22 -7.87
N SER A 391 34.82 -17.53 -7.54
CA SER A 391 35.22 -18.87 -7.06
C SER A 391 34.42 -19.28 -5.81
N GLY A 392 33.65 -20.37 -5.90
CA GLY A 392 32.87 -20.91 -4.78
C GLY A 392 31.49 -20.26 -4.56
N VAL A 393 31.09 -19.30 -5.40
CA VAL A 393 29.77 -18.66 -5.35
C VAL A 393 28.99 -19.01 -6.62
N ALA A 394 27.76 -19.48 -6.46
CA ALA A 394 26.88 -19.73 -7.60
C ALA A 394 26.58 -18.41 -8.34
N PRO A 395 26.66 -18.37 -9.68
CA PRO A 395 26.41 -17.13 -10.41
C PRO A 395 24.99 -16.61 -10.20
N ILE A 396 24.85 -15.28 -10.11
CA ILE A 396 23.56 -14.63 -9.86
C ILE A 396 23.36 -13.56 -10.92
N LEU A 397 22.23 -13.63 -11.62
CA LEU A 397 21.75 -12.55 -12.46
C LEU A 397 20.87 -11.63 -11.62
N ALA A 398 21.16 -10.33 -11.65
CA ALA A 398 20.38 -9.31 -10.97
C ALA A 398 19.96 -8.24 -11.96
N PHE A 399 18.68 -7.89 -11.93
CA PHE A 399 18.11 -6.86 -12.77
C PHE A 399 17.35 -5.84 -11.92
N ARG A 400 17.55 -4.56 -12.20
CA ARG A 400 16.82 -3.44 -11.61
C ARG A 400 16.50 -2.39 -12.68
N CYS A 401 15.29 -1.87 -12.71
CA CYS A 401 14.95 -0.71 -13.54
C CYS A 401 13.78 0.09 -12.94
N SER A 402 13.62 1.35 -13.35
CA SER A 402 12.44 2.13 -12.93
C SER A 402 11.16 1.42 -13.36
N HIS A 403 10.18 1.41 -12.46
CA HIS A 403 8.87 0.79 -12.65
C HIS A 403 8.06 1.46 -13.78
N LEU A 404 8.49 2.63 -14.27
CA LEU A 404 7.97 3.26 -15.48
C LEU A 404 8.26 2.48 -16.77
N TYR A 405 9.33 1.69 -16.80
CA TYR A 405 9.74 0.96 -18.00
C TYR A 405 9.26 -0.49 -17.98
N LEU A 406 9.38 -1.18 -16.85
CA LEU A 406 8.97 -2.58 -16.69
C LEU A 406 8.20 -2.81 -15.40
N ASP A 407 7.29 -3.79 -15.43
CA ASP A 407 6.67 -4.39 -14.26
C ASP A 407 7.36 -5.71 -13.85
N GLY A 408 7.02 -6.23 -12.66
CA GLY A 408 7.59 -7.50 -12.15
C GLY A 408 7.39 -8.69 -13.08
N TRP A 409 6.26 -8.77 -13.78
CA TRP A 409 6.01 -9.85 -14.75
C TRP A 409 6.94 -9.77 -15.96
N SER A 410 7.22 -8.56 -16.46
CA SER A 410 8.17 -8.35 -17.54
C SER A 410 9.58 -8.77 -17.15
N VAL A 411 9.99 -8.57 -15.90
CA VAL A 411 11.29 -9.02 -15.40
C VAL A 411 11.37 -10.55 -15.39
N VAL A 412 10.31 -11.25 -14.98
CA VAL A 412 10.22 -12.72 -15.10
C VAL A 412 10.39 -13.17 -16.56
N ARG A 413 9.72 -12.49 -17.51
CA ARG A 413 9.85 -12.80 -18.95
C ARG A 413 11.23 -12.45 -19.50
N LEU A 414 11.84 -11.38 -19.02
CA LEU A 414 13.20 -10.97 -19.39
C LEU A 414 14.21 -12.06 -19.04
N PHE A 415 14.17 -12.56 -17.80
CA PHE A 415 15.02 -13.68 -17.37
C PHE A 415 14.77 -14.97 -18.15
N ASP A 416 13.49 -15.31 -18.40
CA ASP A 416 13.10 -16.46 -19.23
C ASP A 416 13.70 -16.37 -20.64
N ASP A 417 13.69 -15.19 -21.26
CA ASP A 417 14.26 -15.01 -22.61
C ASP A 417 15.79 -15.04 -22.62
N VAL A 418 16.47 -14.53 -21.57
CA VAL A 418 17.93 -14.66 -21.42
C VAL A 418 18.32 -16.13 -21.34
N CYS A 419 17.64 -16.92 -20.51
CA CYS A 419 17.97 -18.35 -20.36
C CYS A 419 17.73 -19.14 -21.65
N LYS A 420 16.63 -18.87 -22.37
CA LYS A 420 16.40 -19.51 -23.68
C LYS A 420 17.43 -19.11 -24.73
N ASN A 421 17.85 -17.84 -24.78
CA ASN A 421 18.87 -17.41 -25.72
C ASN A 421 20.23 -18.01 -25.36
N TYR A 422 20.56 -18.15 -24.08
CA TYR A 422 21.73 -18.87 -23.64
C TYR A 422 21.73 -20.32 -24.13
N ASP A 423 20.64 -21.07 -23.92
CA ASP A 423 20.51 -22.46 -24.37
C ASP A 423 20.66 -22.58 -25.90
N LYS A 424 20.14 -21.60 -26.66
CA LYS A 424 20.30 -21.53 -28.13
C LYS A 424 21.72 -21.24 -28.56
N ILE A 425 22.41 -20.28 -27.93
CA ILE A 425 23.82 -20.00 -28.21
C ILE A 425 24.68 -21.23 -27.93
N GLN A 426 24.41 -21.93 -26.82
CA GLN A 426 25.14 -23.14 -26.45
C GLN A 426 24.94 -24.29 -27.44
N SER A 427 23.75 -24.41 -28.04
CA SER A 427 23.41 -25.50 -28.96
C SER A 427 23.68 -25.19 -30.45
N HIS A 428 23.50 -23.94 -30.88
CA HIS A 428 23.51 -23.55 -32.30
C HIS A 428 24.53 -22.44 -32.63
N GLY A 429 25.16 -21.82 -31.64
CA GLY A 429 26.19 -20.79 -31.84
C GLY A 429 25.68 -19.38 -32.13
N PHE A 430 24.36 -19.15 -32.22
CA PHE A 430 23.78 -17.81 -32.42
C PHE A 430 22.44 -17.64 -31.67
N PRO A 431 22.11 -16.41 -31.23
CA PRO A 431 20.85 -16.09 -30.55
C PRO A 431 19.67 -16.14 -31.54
N LEU A 432 18.46 -16.47 -31.08
CA LEU A 432 17.29 -16.43 -31.98
C LEU A 432 15.97 -16.24 -31.22
N ILE A 433 15.71 -15.06 -30.70
CA ILE A 433 14.35 -14.65 -30.29
C ILE A 433 14.19 -13.14 -30.57
N LEU A 434 13.43 -12.79 -31.60
CA LEU A 434 12.93 -11.42 -31.79
C LEU A 434 11.48 -11.35 -31.23
N PRO A 435 11.15 -10.35 -30.41
CA PRO A 435 9.77 -10.16 -29.95
C PRO A 435 8.85 -9.91 -31.15
N LYS A 436 7.71 -10.62 -31.23
CA LYS A 436 6.72 -10.43 -32.31
C LYS A 436 5.91 -9.14 -32.18
N ASN A 437 5.69 -8.66 -30.95
CA ASN A 437 4.92 -7.46 -30.63
C ASN A 437 5.75 -6.53 -29.74
N THR A 438 5.61 -5.21 -29.92
CA THR A 438 6.35 -4.20 -29.15
C THR A 438 5.44 -3.46 -28.16
N PHE A 439 6.01 -2.87 -27.11
CA PHE A 439 5.25 -2.15 -26.09
C PHE A 439 4.58 -0.90 -26.67
N LEU A 440 5.28 -0.13 -27.50
CA LEU A 440 4.73 1.04 -28.19
C LEU A 440 3.55 0.68 -29.11
N SER A 441 3.55 -0.53 -29.70
CA SER A 441 2.40 -1.01 -30.49
C SER A 441 1.15 -1.24 -29.63
N GLU A 442 1.32 -1.69 -28.39
CA GLU A 442 0.21 -1.87 -27.44
C GLU A 442 -0.30 -0.54 -26.87
N ILE A 443 0.55 0.48 -26.72
CA ILE A 443 0.11 1.83 -26.31
C ILE A 443 -0.86 2.42 -27.33
N ARG A 444 -0.59 2.25 -28.63
CA ARG A 444 -1.53 2.67 -29.68
C ARG A 444 -2.88 1.98 -29.54
N HIS A 445 -2.89 0.71 -29.15
CA HIS A 445 -4.11 -0.04 -28.90
C HIS A 445 -4.85 0.46 -27.64
N ASP A 446 -4.13 0.76 -26.55
CA ASP A 446 -4.70 1.35 -25.33
C ASP A 446 -5.37 2.71 -25.61
N GLN A 447 -4.79 3.53 -26.48
CA GLN A 447 -5.39 4.81 -26.87
C GLN A 447 -6.72 4.66 -27.61
N LEU A 448 -6.85 3.63 -28.45
CA LEU A 448 -8.11 3.31 -29.14
C LEU A 448 -9.20 2.84 -28.15
N LEU A 449 -8.79 2.11 -27.11
CA LEU A 449 -9.72 1.59 -26.10
C LEU A 449 -10.31 2.68 -25.21
N ARG A 450 -9.64 3.83 -25.01
CA ARG A 450 -10.11 4.97 -24.19
C ARG A 450 -11.48 5.52 -24.58
N TYR A 451 -11.86 5.37 -25.84
CA TYR A 451 -13.13 5.83 -26.38
C TYR A 451 -14.08 4.67 -26.76
N SER A 452 -13.75 3.46 -26.31
CA SER A 452 -14.60 2.29 -26.51
C SER A 452 -15.68 2.22 -25.41
N PRO A 453 -16.84 1.58 -25.70
CA PRO A 453 -17.88 1.33 -24.69
C PRO A 453 -17.38 0.63 -23.42
N LYS A 454 -16.27 -0.13 -23.51
CA LYS A 454 -15.65 -0.82 -22.35
C LYS A 454 -15.22 0.13 -21.23
N ILE A 455 -14.86 1.38 -21.55
CA ILE A 455 -14.46 2.39 -20.56
C ILE A 455 -15.68 2.94 -19.84
N GLU A 456 -16.80 3.15 -20.55
CA GLU A 456 -18.06 3.56 -19.95
C GLU A 456 -18.62 2.47 -19.02
N ASP A 457 -18.57 1.21 -19.45
CA ASP A 457 -18.92 0.05 -18.61
C ASP A 457 -18.06 0.00 -17.34
N GLY A 458 -16.76 0.29 -17.48
CA GLY A 458 -15.83 0.44 -16.36
C GLY A 458 -16.25 1.52 -15.36
N LEU A 459 -16.57 2.73 -15.84
CA LEU A 459 -17.05 3.83 -15.01
C LEU A 459 -18.30 3.45 -14.22
N VAL A 460 -19.27 2.82 -14.87
CA VAL A 460 -20.52 2.39 -14.25
C VAL A 460 -20.25 1.33 -13.18
N PHE A 461 -19.40 0.35 -13.48
CA PHE A 461 -18.98 -0.66 -12.51
C PHE A 461 -18.33 -0.03 -11.27
N TRP A 462 -17.33 0.83 -11.46
CA TRP A 462 -16.58 1.44 -10.36
C TRP A 462 -17.44 2.38 -9.50
N LYS A 463 -18.34 3.16 -10.10
CA LYS A 463 -19.34 3.95 -9.36
C LYS A 463 -20.17 3.06 -8.43
N LYS A 464 -20.79 2.02 -8.99
CA LYS A 464 -21.64 1.09 -8.23
C LYS A 464 -20.86 0.32 -7.15
N TYR A 465 -19.60 0.00 -7.42
CA TYR A 465 -18.73 -0.73 -6.50
C TYR A 465 -18.43 0.09 -5.23
N PHE A 466 -18.23 1.40 -5.36
CA PHE A 466 -17.95 2.31 -4.23
C PHE A 466 -19.20 2.92 -3.59
N GLU A 467 -20.31 3.10 -4.33
CA GLU A 467 -21.59 3.58 -3.78
C GLU A 467 -22.11 2.72 -2.62
N LYS A 468 -21.74 1.43 -2.59
CA LYS A 468 -22.21 0.48 -1.55
C LYS A 468 -21.28 0.36 -0.34
N ASN A 469 -20.02 0.76 -0.46
CA ASN A 469 -18.92 0.24 0.38
C ASN A 469 -17.93 1.35 0.80
N ALA A 470 -18.45 2.52 1.17
CA ALA A 470 -17.67 3.71 1.50
C ALA A 470 -17.31 3.77 2.99
N THR A 471 -16.40 2.92 3.46
CA THR A 471 -15.82 3.11 4.81
C THR A 471 -14.70 4.14 4.80
N ASP A 472 -14.81 5.15 5.68
CA ASP A 472 -13.87 6.26 5.86
C ASP A 472 -12.65 5.94 6.77
N ILE A 473 -12.58 4.76 7.41
CA ILE A 473 -11.50 4.44 8.36
C ILE A 473 -10.36 3.70 7.63
N PRO A 474 -9.16 4.30 7.51
CA PRO A 474 -8.03 3.66 6.83
C PRO A 474 -7.52 2.46 7.63
N LEU A 475 -7.45 1.30 6.98
CA LEU A 475 -6.96 0.04 7.56
C LEU A 475 -5.59 0.19 8.24
N ILE A 476 -4.68 0.95 7.63
CA ILE A 476 -3.29 1.08 8.09
C ILE A 476 -3.20 1.61 9.52
N GLU A 477 -4.13 2.48 9.94
CA GLU A 477 -4.12 3.08 11.29
C GLU A 477 -4.35 2.04 12.39
N LYS A 478 -4.97 0.91 12.04
CA LYS A 478 -5.19 -0.22 12.95
C LYS A 478 -4.01 -1.19 12.99
N LEU A 479 -3.13 -1.14 11.99
CA LEU A 479 -2.00 -2.05 11.86
C LEU A 479 -0.68 -1.40 12.31
N ALA A 480 -0.53 -0.09 12.11
CA ALA A 480 0.71 0.64 12.33
C ALA A 480 1.13 0.65 13.82
N ASP A 481 2.42 0.45 14.06
CA ASP A 481 3.02 0.69 15.37
C ASP A 481 3.10 2.20 15.67
N TYR A 482 3.30 3.00 14.61
CA TYR A 482 3.45 4.45 14.69
C TYR A 482 2.52 5.17 13.70
N PRO A 483 1.20 5.21 13.98
CA PRO A 483 0.22 5.78 13.05
C PRO A 483 0.45 7.26 12.70
N GLN A 484 1.12 8.02 13.57
CA GLN A 484 1.50 9.41 13.31
C GLN A 484 2.51 9.60 12.15
N TYR A 485 3.19 8.53 11.73
CA TYR A 485 4.14 8.54 10.63
C TYR A 485 3.54 7.99 9.31
N ILE A 486 2.24 7.64 9.29
CA ILE A 486 1.57 7.21 8.05
C ILE A 486 1.68 8.31 6.99
N GLY A 487 2.00 7.91 5.75
CA GLY A 487 2.23 8.83 4.64
C GLY A 487 3.57 9.58 4.70
N GLN A 488 4.38 9.38 5.74
CA GLN A 488 5.75 9.90 5.77
C GLN A 488 6.69 8.98 4.99
N SER A 489 7.68 9.61 4.38
CA SER A 489 8.71 8.95 3.61
C SER A 489 9.70 8.22 4.52
N GLY A 490 9.72 6.88 4.51
CA GLY A 490 10.73 6.06 5.18
C GLY A 490 11.39 5.06 4.21
N ASP A 491 12.40 4.33 4.71
CA ASP A 491 12.98 3.21 3.96
C ASP A 491 12.02 2.00 3.99
N ILE A 492 11.97 1.27 2.89
CA ILE A 492 11.20 0.04 2.79
C ILE A 492 12.10 -1.12 3.19
N LYS A 493 11.65 -1.89 4.19
CA LYS A 493 12.26 -3.15 4.63
C LYS A 493 11.35 -4.32 4.27
N SER A 494 11.91 -5.53 4.26
CA SER A 494 11.18 -6.74 3.84
C SER A 494 11.39 -7.88 4.82
N VAL A 495 10.30 -8.57 5.19
CA VAL A 495 10.34 -9.86 5.89
C VAL A 495 9.99 -10.96 4.90
N HIS A 496 10.84 -11.98 4.80
CA HIS A 496 10.69 -13.09 3.85
C HIS A 496 10.25 -14.37 4.56
N VAL A 497 9.17 -14.98 4.09
CA VAL A 497 8.64 -16.23 4.64
C VAL A 497 8.44 -17.25 3.52
N LYS A 498 9.11 -18.40 3.66
CA LYS A 498 8.87 -19.56 2.79
C LYS A 498 7.63 -20.30 3.28
N LEU A 499 6.61 -20.36 2.43
CA LEU A 499 5.37 -21.07 2.74
C LEU A 499 5.57 -22.58 2.52
N ASN A 500 5.13 -23.38 3.48
CA ASN A 500 5.25 -24.83 3.43
C ASN A 500 4.49 -25.39 2.20
N ILE A 501 5.12 -26.29 1.45
CA ILE A 501 4.51 -26.93 0.28
C ILE A 501 3.17 -27.59 0.58
N GLN A 502 3.01 -28.21 1.76
CA GLN A 502 1.75 -28.84 2.19
C GLN A 502 0.62 -27.81 2.37
N LEU A 503 0.93 -26.60 2.85
CA LEU A 503 -0.04 -25.51 2.96
C LEU A 503 -0.53 -25.10 1.56
N ILE A 504 0.40 -24.92 0.62
CA ILE A 504 0.07 -24.51 -0.75
C ILE A 504 -0.76 -25.58 -1.46
N GLU A 505 -0.44 -26.86 -1.30
CA GLU A 505 -1.26 -27.95 -1.86
C GLU A 505 -2.67 -27.96 -1.27
N ARG A 506 -2.83 -27.77 0.04
CA ARG A 506 -4.17 -27.62 0.65
C ARG A 506 -4.94 -26.44 0.07
N LEU A 507 -4.29 -25.30 -0.15
CA LEU A 507 -4.92 -24.14 -0.78
C LEU A 507 -5.26 -24.37 -2.26
N ARG A 508 -4.43 -25.12 -3.01
CA ARG A 508 -4.75 -25.58 -4.37
C ARG A 508 -5.98 -26.48 -4.38
N VAL A 509 -6.13 -27.38 -3.41
CA VAL A 509 -7.34 -28.20 -3.23
C VAL A 509 -8.56 -27.33 -2.94
N VAL A 510 -8.46 -26.32 -2.07
CA VAL A 510 -9.55 -25.37 -1.80
C VAL A 510 -9.94 -24.61 -3.08
N SER A 511 -8.95 -24.09 -3.80
CA SER A 511 -9.10 -23.39 -5.08
C SER A 511 -9.84 -24.26 -6.10
N ALA A 512 -9.44 -25.52 -6.26
CA ALA A 512 -10.11 -26.48 -7.14
C ALA A 512 -11.54 -26.80 -6.69
N LYS A 513 -11.76 -27.05 -5.39
CA LYS A 513 -13.08 -27.39 -4.82
C LYS A 513 -14.09 -26.26 -5.00
N LEU A 514 -13.66 -25.01 -4.88
CA LEU A 514 -14.53 -23.84 -4.99
C LEU A 514 -14.57 -23.23 -6.40
N GLY A 515 -13.79 -23.74 -7.35
CA GLY A 515 -13.76 -23.26 -8.73
C GLY A 515 -13.15 -21.85 -8.88
N VAL A 516 -12.24 -21.47 -7.98
CA VAL A 516 -11.57 -20.15 -7.95
C VAL A 516 -10.08 -20.29 -8.25
N THR A 517 -9.42 -19.25 -8.77
CA THR A 517 -7.97 -19.29 -8.99
C THR A 517 -7.21 -19.13 -7.68
N LEU A 518 -6.01 -19.71 -7.58
CA LEU A 518 -5.13 -19.54 -6.41
C LEU A 518 -4.79 -18.06 -6.14
N ASN A 519 -4.62 -17.23 -7.17
CA ASN A 519 -4.37 -15.79 -7.01
C ASN A 519 -5.52 -15.10 -6.27
N ALA A 520 -6.74 -15.19 -6.81
CA ALA A 520 -7.93 -14.62 -6.19
C ALA A 520 -8.16 -15.16 -4.77
N LEU A 521 -7.86 -16.44 -4.53
CA LEU A 521 -7.96 -17.05 -3.20
C LEU A 521 -6.98 -16.41 -2.21
N LEU A 522 -5.70 -16.24 -2.57
CA LEU A 522 -4.69 -15.63 -1.70
C LEU A 522 -4.99 -14.15 -1.43
N SER A 523 -5.39 -13.38 -2.44
CA SER A 523 -5.83 -11.98 -2.26
C SER A 523 -7.02 -11.90 -1.30
N SER A 524 -8.05 -12.73 -1.53
CA SER A 524 -9.26 -12.76 -0.69
C SER A 524 -8.95 -13.16 0.75
N LEU A 525 -8.18 -14.23 0.96
CA LEU A 525 -7.83 -14.69 2.30
C LEU A 525 -6.95 -13.69 3.05
N THR A 526 -6.02 -13.02 2.35
CA THR A 526 -5.20 -11.96 2.96
C THR A 526 -6.06 -10.78 3.37
N GLY A 527 -6.99 -10.34 2.53
CA GLY A 527 -7.97 -9.31 2.89
C GLY A 527 -8.86 -9.72 4.07
N MET A 528 -9.34 -10.97 4.12
CA MET A 528 -10.13 -11.48 5.25
C MET A 528 -9.33 -11.52 6.56
N TYR A 529 -8.04 -11.87 6.48
CA TYR A 529 -7.13 -11.78 7.61
C TYR A 529 -6.98 -10.33 8.09
N LEU A 530 -6.75 -9.39 7.18
CA LEU A 530 -6.62 -7.97 7.51
C LEU A 530 -7.92 -7.40 8.10
N LEU A 531 -9.07 -7.86 7.60
CA LEU A 531 -10.38 -7.52 8.14
C LEU A 531 -10.47 -7.93 9.63
N LYS A 532 -10.07 -9.16 9.96
CA LYS A 532 -10.00 -9.64 11.36
C LYS A 532 -9.04 -8.83 12.22
N MET A 533 -7.85 -8.51 11.71
CA MET A 533 -6.86 -7.71 12.44
C MET A 533 -7.35 -6.29 12.72
N SER A 534 -8.13 -5.72 11.80
CA SER A 534 -8.65 -4.36 11.93
C SER A 534 -9.81 -4.22 12.93
N GLY A 535 -10.52 -5.32 13.21
CA GLY A 535 -11.78 -5.31 13.96
C GLY A 535 -12.96 -4.65 13.21
N GLN A 536 -12.80 -4.32 11.93
CA GLN A 536 -13.83 -3.70 11.09
C GLN A 536 -14.71 -4.76 10.41
N ARG A 537 -15.87 -4.35 9.88
CA ARG A 537 -16.79 -5.21 9.09
C ARG A 537 -16.53 -5.16 7.60
N GLU A 538 -15.89 -4.09 7.15
CA GLU A 538 -15.48 -3.84 5.77
C GLU A 538 -14.13 -3.13 5.79
N ILE A 539 -13.26 -3.49 4.86
CA ILE A 539 -11.99 -2.82 4.58
C ILE A 539 -11.79 -2.68 3.07
N THR A 540 -11.02 -1.67 2.67
CA THR A 540 -10.50 -1.55 1.30
C THR A 540 -8.99 -1.69 1.32
N ILE A 541 -8.45 -2.60 0.50
CA ILE A 541 -7.01 -2.78 0.27
C ILE A 541 -6.68 -2.53 -1.19
N ALA A 542 -5.43 -2.17 -1.47
CA ALA A 542 -4.92 -2.17 -2.83
C ALA A 542 -4.54 -3.59 -3.27
N GLU A 543 -4.75 -3.87 -4.55
CA GLU A 543 -4.29 -5.09 -5.19
C GLU A 543 -3.50 -4.76 -6.45
N ALA A 544 -2.30 -5.33 -6.56
CA ALA A 544 -1.46 -5.21 -7.73
C ALA A 544 -1.92 -6.19 -8.81
N GLY A 545 -2.54 -5.67 -9.87
CA GLY A 545 -2.92 -6.43 -11.05
C GLY A 545 -1.84 -6.45 -12.11
N LEU A 546 -1.86 -7.49 -12.97
CA LEU A 546 -0.96 -7.59 -14.12
C LEU A 546 -1.27 -6.56 -15.21
N GLY A 547 -2.52 -6.08 -15.27
CA GLY A 547 -3.01 -5.13 -16.28
C GLY A 547 -2.84 -5.56 -17.74
N ARG A 548 -2.81 -6.87 -18.01
CA ARG A 548 -2.53 -7.45 -19.33
C ARG A 548 -3.70 -8.28 -19.87
N GLU A 549 -3.99 -8.11 -21.15
CA GLU A 549 -4.76 -9.08 -21.92
C GLU A 549 -3.91 -10.32 -22.27
N ARG A 550 -4.56 -11.43 -22.62
CA ARG A 550 -3.88 -12.70 -22.97
C ARG A 550 -2.85 -12.54 -24.09
N LYS A 551 -3.09 -11.65 -25.06
CA LYS A 551 -2.17 -11.37 -26.19
C LYS A 551 -0.91 -10.60 -25.74
N GLN A 552 -0.99 -9.86 -24.63
CA GLN A 552 0.06 -8.99 -24.10
C GLN A 552 0.97 -9.69 -23.07
N ILE A 553 0.69 -10.96 -22.73
CA ILE A 553 1.38 -11.67 -21.65
C ILE A 553 2.89 -11.81 -21.85
N ASN A 554 3.37 -11.75 -23.10
CA ASN A 554 4.78 -11.85 -23.47
C ASN A 554 5.40 -10.50 -23.88
N VAL A 555 4.63 -9.41 -23.87
CA VAL A 555 5.14 -8.07 -24.22
C VAL A 555 5.85 -7.50 -23.00
N LYS A 556 7.10 -7.08 -23.11
CA LYS A 556 7.84 -6.48 -21.98
C LYS A 556 7.53 -4.99 -21.90
N GLY A 557 7.10 -4.51 -20.74
CA GLY A 557 6.70 -3.12 -20.52
C GLY A 557 5.99 -2.93 -19.17
N CYS A 558 5.66 -1.70 -18.81
CA CYS A 558 4.89 -1.42 -17.59
C CYS A 558 3.39 -1.51 -17.87
N PHE A 559 2.74 -2.57 -17.40
CA PHE A 559 1.29 -2.77 -17.50
C PHE A 559 0.60 -2.91 -16.14
N SER A 560 1.37 -3.09 -15.05
CA SER A 560 0.81 -3.29 -13.72
C SER A 560 -0.10 -2.14 -13.31
N ASN A 561 -1.19 -2.45 -12.64
CA ASN A 561 -2.13 -1.47 -12.11
C ASN A 561 -2.42 -1.75 -10.64
N VAL A 562 -2.82 -0.72 -9.91
CA VAL A 562 -3.19 -0.81 -8.50
C VAL A 562 -4.68 -0.58 -8.41
N ILE A 563 -5.41 -1.59 -7.99
CA ILE A 563 -6.86 -1.63 -8.02
C ILE A 563 -7.39 -1.78 -6.59
N PRO A 564 -8.41 -1.03 -6.17
CA PRO A 564 -9.01 -1.23 -4.85
C PRO A 564 -9.83 -2.52 -4.81
N PHE A 565 -9.61 -3.29 -3.75
CA PHE A 565 -10.32 -4.53 -3.45
C PHE A 565 -10.98 -4.43 -2.08
N ILE A 566 -12.30 -4.59 -2.06
CA ILE A 566 -13.14 -4.43 -0.88
C ILE A 566 -13.43 -5.81 -0.32
N VAL A 567 -13.18 -5.96 0.97
CA VAL A 567 -13.43 -7.18 1.72
C VAL A 567 -14.34 -6.86 2.88
N GLU A 568 -15.45 -7.58 2.95
CA GLU A 568 -16.51 -7.37 3.93
C GLU A 568 -17.10 -8.72 4.36
N ALA A 569 -17.28 -8.89 5.66
CA ALA A 569 -17.79 -10.13 6.23
C ALA A 569 -18.63 -9.85 7.47
N SER A 570 -19.70 -10.62 7.62
CA SER A 570 -20.43 -10.76 8.88
C SER A 570 -19.84 -11.92 9.70
N PRO A 571 -19.87 -11.86 11.04
CA PRO A 571 -19.31 -12.92 11.90
C PRO A 571 -19.91 -14.31 11.63
N GLU A 572 -21.18 -14.37 11.25
CA GLU A 572 -21.97 -15.59 11.02
C GLU A 572 -21.78 -16.19 9.60
N ASP A 573 -21.18 -15.43 8.67
CA ASP A 573 -21.02 -15.88 7.29
C ASP A 573 -20.12 -17.13 7.24
N LYS A 574 -20.50 -18.14 6.46
CA LYS A 574 -19.65 -19.32 6.27
C LYS A 574 -18.40 -18.96 5.49
N LEU A 575 -17.25 -19.47 5.93
CA LEU A 575 -15.95 -19.20 5.29
C LEU A 575 -15.96 -19.46 3.78
N ARG A 576 -16.56 -20.57 3.33
CA ARG A 576 -16.68 -20.91 1.91
C ARG A 576 -17.42 -19.87 1.07
N ASP A 577 -18.50 -19.30 1.62
CA ASP A 577 -19.36 -18.38 0.92
C ASP A 577 -18.65 -17.02 0.77
N LEU A 578 -17.94 -16.60 1.83
CA LEU A 578 -17.04 -15.44 1.78
C LEU A 578 -15.92 -15.61 0.76
N ILE A 579 -15.25 -16.77 0.74
CA ILE A 579 -14.19 -17.04 -0.25
C ILE A 579 -14.76 -16.92 -1.67
N GLN A 580 -15.92 -17.52 -1.94
CA GLN A 580 -16.56 -17.44 -3.25
C GLN A 580 -16.96 -16.01 -3.62
N LYS A 581 -17.57 -15.27 -2.68
CA LYS A 581 -17.94 -13.85 -2.83
C LYS A 581 -16.72 -13.00 -3.17
N HIS A 582 -15.67 -13.06 -2.37
CA HIS A 582 -14.48 -12.23 -2.53
C HIS A 582 -13.64 -12.63 -3.73
N CYS A 583 -13.50 -13.92 -4.05
CA CYS A 583 -12.82 -14.35 -5.27
C CYS A 583 -13.58 -13.92 -6.54
N SER A 584 -14.92 -13.93 -6.50
CA SER A 584 -15.74 -13.44 -7.60
C SER A 584 -15.60 -11.93 -7.77
N SER A 585 -15.62 -11.18 -6.65
CA SER A 585 -15.36 -9.74 -6.63
C SER A 585 -13.96 -9.40 -7.17
N ASN A 586 -12.93 -10.12 -6.71
CA ASN A 586 -11.55 -10.02 -7.18
C ASN A 586 -11.46 -10.18 -8.70
N LYS A 587 -12.11 -11.20 -9.27
CA LYS A 587 -12.17 -11.40 -10.71
C LYS A 587 -12.83 -10.22 -11.44
N LEU A 588 -13.91 -9.67 -10.90
CA LEU A 588 -14.63 -8.53 -11.49
C LEU A 588 -13.78 -7.26 -11.48
N ILE A 589 -13.10 -6.94 -10.37
CA ILE A 589 -12.23 -5.76 -10.30
C ILE A 589 -11.05 -5.85 -11.28
N HIS A 590 -10.45 -7.04 -11.45
CA HIS A 590 -9.38 -7.23 -12.44
C HIS A 590 -9.89 -7.12 -13.88
N THR A 591 -11.12 -7.57 -14.14
CA THR A 591 -11.76 -7.44 -15.46
C THR A 591 -11.99 -5.97 -15.84
N HIS A 592 -12.33 -5.12 -14.86
CA HIS A 592 -12.57 -3.68 -15.07
C HIS A 592 -11.36 -2.79 -14.70
N GLY A 593 -10.27 -3.37 -14.21
CA GLY A 593 -9.07 -2.66 -13.76
C GLY A 593 -8.22 -2.09 -14.90
N ILE A 594 -8.40 -2.59 -16.12
CA ILE A 594 -7.76 -2.08 -17.34
C ILE A 594 -8.21 -0.63 -17.63
N ASN A 595 -9.39 -0.22 -17.13
CA ASN A 595 -10.08 1.02 -17.49
C ASN A 595 -9.58 2.29 -16.77
N CYS A 596 -8.27 2.48 -16.57
CA CYS A 596 -7.73 3.71 -15.93
C CYS A 596 -8.30 4.02 -14.52
N PHE A 597 -8.27 3.10 -13.56
CA PHE A 597 -8.86 3.38 -12.24
C PHE A 597 -8.37 4.70 -11.60
N GLY A 598 -7.09 5.08 -11.76
CA GLY A 598 -6.57 6.37 -11.32
C GLY A 598 -7.30 7.60 -11.89
N GLU A 599 -7.85 7.53 -13.10
CA GLU A 599 -8.69 8.59 -13.69
C GLU A 599 -10.11 8.59 -13.09
N PHE A 600 -10.67 7.41 -12.82
CA PHE A 600 -11.99 7.29 -12.20
C PHE A 600 -11.98 7.73 -10.75
N ASN A 601 -10.91 7.44 -10.05
CA ASN A 601 -10.68 7.86 -8.68
C ASN A 601 -10.84 9.39 -8.50
N LYS A 602 -10.34 10.19 -9.46
CA LYS A 602 -10.56 11.66 -9.48
C LYS A 602 -12.04 12.02 -9.65
N THR A 603 -12.77 11.26 -10.45
CA THR A 603 -14.20 11.47 -10.71
C THR A 603 -15.06 11.01 -9.53
N LEU A 604 -14.64 9.97 -8.83
CA LEU A 604 -15.31 9.37 -7.68
C LEU A 604 -14.96 10.07 -6.36
N ASN A 605 -13.94 10.95 -6.36
CA ASN A 605 -13.44 11.67 -5.19
C ASN A 605 -13.13 10.74 -4.00
N LEU A 606 -12.52 9.59 -4.28
CA LEU A 606 -12.21 8.60 -3.23
C LEU A 606 -10.97 8.99 -2.45
N ASN A 607 -10.93 8.56 -1.19
CA ASN A 607 -9.76 8.68 -0.36
C ASN A 607 -8.69 7.68 -0.82
N ASN A 608 -7.50 8.14 -1.20
CA ASN A 608 -6.42 7.30 -1.75
C ASN A 608 -5.73 6.40 -0.73
N ARG A 609 -6.14 6.48 0.54
CA ARG A 609 -5.51 5.74 1.64
C ARG A 609 -5.69 4.23 1.57
N TYR A 610 -6.56 3.69 0.71
CA TYR A 610 -6.58 2.25 0.42
C TYR A 610 -5.26 1.74 -0.19
N GLN A 611 -4.43 2.62 -0.76
CA GLN A 611 -3.13 2.25 -1.33
C GLN A 611 -2.05 2.02 -0.27
N GLU A 612 -2.30 2.36 0.99
CA GLU A 612 -1.35 2.20 2.11
C GLU A 612 -1.11 0.72 2.45
N VAL A 613 -2.10 -0.16 2.18
CA VAL A 613 -2.00 -1.62 2.36
C VAL A 613 -2.22 -2.30 1.01
N CYS A 614 -1.20 -2.98 0.48
CA CYS A 614 -1.26 -3.64 -0.83
C CYS A 614 -1.11 -5.17 -0.72
N VAL A 615 -1.80 -5.90 -1.60
CA VAL A 615 -1.58 -7.32 -1.85
C VAL A 615 -1.14 -7.53 -3.29
N ASN A 616 -0.04 -8.25 -3.48
CA ASN A 616 0.50 -8.59 -4.79
C ASN A 616 0.64 -10.11 -4.89
N VAL A 617 0.18 -10.71 -6.00
CA VAL A 617 0.28 -12.15 -6.23
C VAL A 617 0.85 -12.42 -7.62
N LEU A 618 2.11 -12.84 -7.67
CA LEU A 618 2.81 -13.23 -8.89
C LEU A 618 3.08 -14.74 -8.87
N ILE A 619 2.23 -15.49 -9.56
CA ILE A 619 2.33 -16.94 -9.66
C ILE A 619 2.37 -17.34 -11.14
N SER A 620 3.34 -18.18 -11.50
CA SER A 620 3.48 -18.80 -12.83
C SER A 620 3.67 -20.29 -12.67
N SER A 621 2.89 -21.11 -13.38
CA SER A 621 3.16 -22.55 -13.45
C SER A 621 4.40 -22.88 -14.26
N LYS A 622 4.81 -21.98 -15.17
CA LYS A 622 6.00 -22.14 -16.00
C LYS A 622 7.22 -21.61 -15.26
N ALA A 623 8.18 -22.51 -15.01
CA ALA A 623 9.47 -22.16 -14.44
C ALA A 623 10.35 -21.43 -15.47
N ILE A 624 11.31 -20.65 -14.96
CA ILE A 624 12.46 -20.21 -15.73
C ILE A 624 13.47 -21.36 -15.68
N SER A 625 14.06 -21.72 -16.82
CA SER A 625 15.01 -22.83 -16.88
C SER A 625 16.20 -22.51 -17.77
N ILE A 626 17.37 -23.05 -17.41
CA ILE A 626 18.60 -23.01 -18.21
C ILE A 626 19.19 -24.42 -18.25
N ASN A 627 19.62 -24.91 -19.41
CA ASN A 627 20.10 -26.28 -19.59
C ASN A 627 19.15 -27.36 -18.99
N GLY A 628 17.84 -27.13 -19.05
CA GLY A 628 16.83 -28.03 -18.49
C GLY A 628 16.67 -27.99 -16.96
N CYS A 629 17.45 -27.19 -16.25
CA CYS A 629 17.33 -26.98 -14.81
C CYS A 629 16.39 -25.82 -14.49
N GLU A 630 15.37 -26.04 -13.66
CA GLU A 630 14.53 -24.95 -13.15
C GLU A 630 15.30 -24.04 -12.18
N LEU A 631 15.08 -22.73 -12.31
CA LEU A 631 15.81 -21.71 -11.59
C LEU A 631 14.96 -21.02 -10.54
N PHE A 632 15.61 -20.69 -9.43
CA PHE A 632 15.00 -19.93 -8.35
C PHE A 632 15.01 -18.44 -8.69
N TRP A 633 13.82 -17.89 -8.91
CA TRP A 633 13.57 -16.45 -9.08
C TRP A 633 13.14 -15.84 -7.75
N SER A 634 13.78 -14.74 -7.36
CA SER A 634 13.44 -13.98 -6.16
C SER A 634 13.16 -12.53 -6.53
N PRO A 635 11.98 -11.98 -6.20
CA PRO A 635 11.81 -10.54 -6.19
C PRO A 635 12.65 -9.92 -5.08
N VAL A 636 13.13 -8.69 -5.31
CA VAL A 636 13.96 -7.94 -4.35
C VAL A 636 13.32 -6.62 -3.96
N SER A 637 12.56 -5.99 -4.86
CA SER A 637 11.75 -4.82 -4.54
C SER A 637 10.40 -4.87 -5.25
N GLY A 638 9.38 -4.33 -4.60
CA GLY A 638 8.01 -4.26 -5.10
C GLY A 638 7.41 -2.85 -5.06
N GLN A 639 6.08 -2.82 -5.16
CA GLN A 639 5.28 -1.60 -5.06
C GLN A 639 5.45 -0.94 -3.68
N ARG A 640 5.76 0.35 -3.66
CA ARG A 640 5.95 1.14 -2.45
C ARG A 640 4.61 1.58 -1.85
N SER A 641 4.07 0.73 -0.99
CA SER A 641 3.01 1.06 -0.02
C SER A 641 3.60 1.05 1.40
N ASP A 642 2.86 1.54 2.39
CA ASP A 642 3.30 1.46 3.79
C ASP A 642 3.44 0.01 4.25
N ILE A 643 2.63 -0.90 3.71
CA ILE A 643 2.81 -2.35 3.82
C ILE A 643 2.30 -3.07 2.55
N THR A 644 3.09 -4.00 2.01
CA THR A 644 2.74 -4.82 0.85
C THR A 644 2.95 -6.31 1.14
N PHE A 645 1.90 -7.12 1.01
CA PHE A 645 1.97 -8.58 1.08
C PHE A 645 2.17 -9.15 -0.33
N PHE A 646 3.37 -9.61 -0.64
CA PHE A 646 3.73 -10.12 -1.95
C PHE A 646 3.94 -11.64 -1.95
N TYR A 647 3.04 -12.36 -2.61
CA TYR A 647 3.17 -13.78 -2.88
C TYR A 647 3.88 -14.03 -4.22
N SER A 648 4.91 -14.87 -4.18
CA SER A 648 5.77 -15.21 -5.32
C SER A 648 5.90 -16.72 -5.51
N ASN A 649 5.62 -17.21 -6.72
CA ASN A 649 5.96 -18.57 -7.13
C ASN A 649 6.11 -18.68 -8.66
N VAL A 650 7.34 -18.80 -9.16
CA VAL A 650 7.64 -18.94 -10.60
C VAL A 650 8.13 -20.34 -10.91
N GLY A 651 7.18 -21.24 -11.21
CA GLY A 651 7.42 -22.67 -11.42
C GLY A 651 6.81 -23.50 -10.30
N ARG A 652 6.08 -24.57 -10.63
CA ARG A 652 5.34 -25.37 -9.64
C ARG A 652 6.22 -26.02 -8.57
N ASN A 653 7.46 -26.37 -8.94
CA ASN A 653 8.42 -27.02 -8.04
C ASN A 653 9.33 -26.02 -7.33
N GLN A 654 9.22 -24.72 -7.66
CA GLN A 654 9.98 -23.68 -6.99
C GLN A 654 9.34 -23.36 -5.63
N PRO A 655 10.14 -22.83 -4.67
CA PRO A 655 9.63 -22.31 -3.42
C PRO A 655 8.47 -21.34 -3.63
N PHE A 656 7.52 -21.37 -2.70
CA PHE A 656 6.45 -20.41 -2.63
C PHE A 656 6.77 -19.43 -1.51
N GLU A 657 6.91 -18.15 -1.83
CA GLU A 657 7.39 -17.13 -0.90
C GLU A 657 6.31 -16.09 -0.64
N LEU A 658 6.22 -15.65 0.61
CA LEU A 658 5.52 -14.45 1.04
C LEU A 658 6.59 -13.45 1.48
N LEU A 659 6.69 -12.33 0.77
CA LEU A 659 7.49 -11.18 1.14
C LEU A 659 6.55 -10.11 1.68
N VAL A 660 6.86 -9.56 2.84
CA VAL A 660 6.11 -8.43 3.40
C VAL A 660 7.02 -7.22 3.44
N ASP A 661 6.83 -6.33 2.47
CA ASP A 661 7.52 -5.04 2.40
C ASP A 661 6.79 -4.05 3.30
N TYR A 662 7.51 -3.23 4.07
CA TYR A 662 6.92 -2.26 4.98
C TYR A 662 7.77 -1.01 5.15
N ASN A 663 7.11 0.12 5.40
CA ASN A 663 7.74 1.39 5.74
C ASN A 663 8.22 1.36 7.20
N GLU A 664 9.54 1.42 7.40
CA GLU A 664 10.13 1.31 8.74
C GLU A 664 9.80 2.50 9.66
N SER A 665 9.33 3.62 9.10
CA SER A 665 8.84 4.75 9.89
C SER A 665 7.47 4.47 10.50
N VAL A 666 6.68 3.56 9.89
CA VAL A 666 5.30 3.24 10.30
C VAL A 666 5.25 1.94 11.12
N PHE A 667 6.11 0.97 10.79
CA PHE A 667 6.13 -0.35 11.42
C PHE A 667 7.51 -0.76 11.91
N CYS A 668 7.53 -1.51 13.01
CA CYS A 668 8.70 -2.23 13.47
C CYS A 668 8.73 -3.67 12.91
N GLU A 669 9.93 -4.21 12.73
CA GLU A 669 10.14 -5.56 12.17
C GLU A 669 9.43 -6.66 12.98
N LYS A 670 9.38 -6.52 14.30
CA LYS A 670 8.74 -7.49 15.21
C LYS A 670 7.24 -7.62 14.92
N THR A 671 6.55 -6.51 14.66
CA THR A 671 5.12 -6.48 14.33
C THR A 671 4.87 -7.11 12.96
N ILE A 672 5.71 -6.83 11.97
CA ILE A 672 5.59 -7.44 10.64
C ILE A 672 5.85 -8.96 10.68
N ALA A 673 6.85 -9.40 11.44
CA ALA A 673 7.10 -10.82 11.66
C ALA A 673 5.91 -11.51 12.38
N LEU A 674 5.25 -10.83 13.31
CA LEU A 674 3.99 -11.31 13.91
C LEU A 674 2.88 -11.42 12.88
N HIS A 675 2.65 -10.40 12.04
CA HIS A 675 1.64 -10.47 10.99
C HIS A 675 1.90 -11.61 10.00
N CYS A 676 3.15 -11.86 9.62
CA CYS A 676 3.51 -12.99 8.76
C CYS A 676 3.13 -14.34 9.40
N ARG A 677 3.37 -14.49 10.70
CA ARG A 677 3.00 -15.70 11.46
C ARG A 677 1.49 -15.87 11.55
N TYR A 678 0.75 -14.81 11.88
CA TYR A 678 -0.71 -14.86 11.99
C TYR A 678 -1.39 -15.09 10.65
N LEU A 679 -0.92 -14.46 9.57
CA LEU A 679 -1.41 -14.72 8.22
C LEU A 679 -1.15 -16.18 7.82
N THR A 680 0.04 -16.70 8.06
CA THR A 680 0.36 -18.10 7.76
C THR A 680 -0.53 -19.08 8.54
N SER A 681 -0.75 -18.82 9.84
CA SER A 681 -1.64 -19.62 10.69
C SER A 681 -3.10 -19.53 10.23
N PHE A 682 -3.57 -18.33 9.85
CA PHE A 682 -4.90 -18.13 9.27
C PHE A 682 -5.06 -18.96 7.99
N LEU A 683 -4.09 -18.91 7.06
CA LEU A 683 -4.13 -19.70 5.82
C LEU A 683 -4.15 -21.22 6.09
N GLN A 684 -3.43 -21.70 7.11
CA GLN A 684 -3.44 -23.10 7.53
C GLN A 684 -4.82 -23.56 8.00
N ASN A 685 -5.55 -22.68 8.70
CA ASN A 685 -6.87 -22.97 9.24
C ASN A 685 -7.99 -22.96 8.19
N VAL A 686 -7.75 -22.53 6.94
CA VAL A 686 -8.82 -22.41 5.93
C VAL A 686 -9.36 -23.77 5.47
N HIS A 687 -8.47 -24.70 5.13
CA HIS A 687 -8.85 -25.94 4.43
C HIS A 687 -9.83 -26.81 5.23
N GLU A 688 -9.63 -26.89 6.55
CA GLU A 688 -10.40 -27.77 7.45
C GLU A 688 -11.68 -27.09 7.99
N ASN A 689 -11.85 -25.78 7.78
CA ASN A 689 -12.91 -24.99 8.41
C ASN A 689 -13.84 -24.27 7.39
N LEU A 690 -13.87 -24.73 6.14
CA LEU A 690 -14.66 -24.08 5.06
C LEU A 690 -16.15 -23.88 5.39
N ASP A 691 -16.75 -24.80 6.13
CA ASP A 691 -18.19 -24.74 6.48
C ASP A 691 -18.45 -24.06 7.84
N LYS A 692 -17.40 -23.60 8.55
CA LYS A 692 -17.55 -22.88 9.82
C LYS A 692 -17.87 -21.40 9.62
N PRO A 693 -18.54 -20.74 10.59
CA PRO A 693 -18.68 -19.29 10.61
C PRO A 693 -17.33 -18.59 10.62
N PHE A 694 -17.24 -17.45 9.94
CA PHE A 694 -16.01 -16.67 9.82
C PHE A 694 -15.44 -16.25 11.18
N ALA A 695 -16.31 -15.94 12.15
CA ALA A 695 -15.90 -15.61 13.51
C ALA A 695 -15.10 -16.72 14.20
N GLU A 696 -15.37 -17.99 13.88
CA GLU A 696 -14.71 -19.16 14.48
C GLU A 696 -13.38 -19.50 13.80
N ILE A 697 -13.01 -18.78 12.75
CA ILE A 697 -11.72 -18.97 12.08
C ILE A 697 -10.65 -18.18 12.85
N TYR A 698 -9.85 -18.89 13.64
CA TYR A 698 -8.77 -18.30 14.43
C TYR A 698 -7.56 -17.91 13.56
N ILE A 699 -6.99 -16.74 13.85
CA ILE A 699 -5.72 -16.25 13.26
C ILE A 699 -4.49 -16.80 13.99
N ILE A 700 -4.69 -17.31 15.20
CA ILE A 700 -3.65 -17.93 16.03
C ILE A 700 -3.74 -19.45 15.94
N ASN A 701 -2.62 -20.11 16.18
CA ASN A 701 -2.59 -21.58 16.25
C ASN A 701 -3.01 -22.07 17.66
N ASN A 702 -3.24 -23.37 17.80
CA ASN A 702 -3.70 -23.97 19.07
C ASN A 702 -2.73 -23.72 20.24
N ASN A 703 -1.41 -23.67 20.00
CA ASN A 703 -0.42 -23.41 21.05
C ASN A 703 -0.51 -21.97 21.55
N GLN A 704 -0.72 -21.01 20.64
CA GLN A 704 -0.94 -19.60 20.98
C GLN A 704 -2.29 -19.40 21.68
N TYR A 705 -3.32 -20.10 21.22
CA TYR A 705 -4.63 -20.09 21.87
C TYR A 705 -4.51 -20.58 23.31
N ASP A 706 -3.88 -21.73 23.54
CA ASP A 706 -3.60 -22.28 24.88
C ASP A 706 -2.74 -21.34 25.73
N LEU A 707 -1.72 -20.72 25.14
CA LEU A 707 -0.87 -19.75 25.82
C LEU A 707 -1.69 -18.56 26.37
N ILE A 708 -2.53 -17.97 25.52
CA ILE A 708 -3.30 -16.76 25.86
C ILE A 708 -4.49 -17.08 26.78
N THR A 709 -5.19 -18.18 26.52
CA THR A 709 -6.43 -18.51 27.25
C THR A 709 -6.17 -19.22 28.57
N ASN A 710 -5.17 -20.11 28.61
CA ASN A 710 -4.91 -20.97 29.76
C ASN A 710 -3.62 -20.58 30.47
N ARG A 711 -2.47 -20.51 29.78
CA ARG A 711 -1.17 -20.38 30.48
C ARG A 711 -0.93 -19.01 31.10
N PHE A 712 -1.25 -17.92 30.40
CA PHE A 712 -1.18 -16.56 30.96
C PHE A 712 -2.16 -16.37 32.12
N ASN A 713 -3.24 -17.15 32.14
CA ASN A 713 -4.30 -17.10 33.14
C ASN A 713 -4.24 -18.26 34.14
N ASN A 714 -3.13 -19.01 34.18
CA ASN A 714 -2.92 -20.09 35.13
C ASN A 714 -2.39 -19.51 36.45
N THR A 715 -3.24 -18.72 37.10
CA THR A 715 -2.94 -18.01 38.35
C THR A 715 -3.54 -18.71 39.58
N GLY A 716 -4.05 -19.93 39.41
CA GLY A 716 -4.69 -20.71 40.47
C GLY A 716 -3.74 -20.89 41.65
N CYS A 717 -4.20 -20.52 42.83
CA CYS A 717 -3.46 -20.61 44.07
C CYS A 717 -4.39 -20.98 45.22
N ASP A 718 -4.06 -22.08 45.90
CA ASP A 718 -4.82 -22.52 47.06
C ASP A 718 -4.64 -21.50 48.20
N ILE A 719 -5.75 -20.92 48.62
CA ILE A 719 -5.81 -20.07 49.80
C ILE A 719 -6.31 -20.94 50.97
N PRO A 720 -5.62 -20.97 52.13
CA PRO A 720 -6.07 -21.71 53.30
C PRO A 720 -7.48 -21.32 53.73
N ASN A 721 -8.37 -22.27 54.03
CA ASN A 721 -9.79 -21.99 54.33
C ASN A 721 -10.00 -21.06 55.54
N ASP A 722 -9.11 -21.15 56.52
CA ASP A 722 -9.09 -20.31 57.71
C ASP A 722 -8.56 -18.90 57.45
N TYR A 723 -7.94 -18.67 56.28
CA TYR A 723 -7.49 -17.37 55.81
C TYR A 723 -8.68 -16.51 55.37
N ASN A 724 -9.46 -16.03 56.32
CA ASN A 724 -10.49 -15.00 56.11
C ASN A 724 -10.21 -13.82 57.03
N ILE A 725 -10.65 -12.62 56.63
CA ILE A 725 -10.30 -11.39 57.34
C ILE A 725 -10.71 -11.41 58.81
N VAL A 726 -11.86 -12.00 59.15
CA VAL A 726 -12.34 -12.04 60.54
C VAL A 726 -11.50 -12.97 61.40
N ASN A 727 -11.10 -14.12 60.88
CA ASN A 727 -10.14 -15.01 61.54
C ASN A 727 -8.79 -14.34 61.75
N LEU A 728 -8.27 -13.68 60.71
CA LEU A 728 -7.00 -12.97 60.80
C LEU A 728 -7.06 -11.90 61.89
N LEU A 729 -8.12 -11.08 61.92
CA LEU A 729 -8.33 -10.07 62.95
C LEU A 729 -8.51 -10.66 64.36
N THR A 730 -9.14 -11.83 64.46
CA THR A 730 -9.35 -12.55 65.73
C THR A 730 -8.03 -13.08 66.29
N GLN A 731 -7.28 -13.82 65.47
CA GLN A 731 -5.95 -14.34 65.85
C GLN A 731 -4.97 -13.22 66.22
N LEU A 732 -5.06 -12.06 65.53
CA LEU A 732 -4.25 -10.90 65.86
C LEU A 732 -4.64 -10.27 67.20
N SER A 733 -5.94 -10.24 67.53
CA SER A 733 -6.43 -9.77 68.82
C SER A 733 -5.89 -10.59 69.99
N GLU A 734 -5.71 -11.90 69.82
CA GLU A 734 -5.22 -12.80 70.87
C GLU A 734 -3.73 -12.62 71.18
N LYS A 735 -2.93 -12.20 70.19
CA LYS A 735 -1.48 -12.00 70.33
C LYS A 735 -1.10 -10.85 71.27
N ASN A 736 -2.03 -9.93 71.57
CA ASN A 736 -1.83 -8.83 72.53
C ASN A 736 -0.52 -8.04 72.31
N GLU A 737 -0.29 -7.60 71.08
CA GLU A 737 0.97 -6.95 70.68
C GLU A 737 1.03 -5.47 71.09
N ASN A 738 2.14 -5.05 71.69
CA ASN A 738 2.36 -3.66 72.14
C ASN A 738 3.01 -2.75 71.07
N SER A 739 3.14 -3.23 69.83
CA SER A 739 3.64 -2.42 68.71
C SER A 739 2.60 -1.38 68.28
N ILE A 740 3.06 -0.29 67.67
CA ILE A 740 2.18 0.80 67.20
C ILE A 740 1.43 0.33 65.96
N ALA A 741 0.10 0.35 66.02
CA ALA A 741 -0.76 0.02 64.89
C ALA A 741 -1.00 1.23 63.98
N ILE A 742 -1.30 2.39 64.58
CA ILE A 742 -1.67 3.60 63.84
C ILE A 742 -1.07 4.81 64.50
N ARG A 743 -0.48 5.69 63.69
CA ARG A 743 -0.01 7.02 64.07
C ARG A 743 -0.77 8.09 63.30
N HIS A 744 -1.38 9.05 64.00
CA HIS A 744 -2.13 10.15 63.41
C HIS A 744 -2.08 11.41 64.28
N GLY A 745 -1.63 12.54 63.74
CA GLY A 745 -1.70 13.84 64.43
C GLY A 745 -1.01 13.89 65.80
N GLY A 746 0.12 13.17 65.96
CA GLY A 746 0.85 13.07 67.22
C GLY A 746 0.25 12.11 68.25
N LYS A 747 -0.80 11.36 67.89
CA LYS A 747 -1.38 10.29 68.69
C LYS A 747 -1.01 8.94 68.09
N ASP A 748 -0.68 8.00 68.97
CA ASP A 748 -0.41 6.61 68.63
C ASP A 748 -1.44 5.72 69.31
N ILE A 749 -1.87 4.67 68.62
CA ILE A 749 -2.62 3.55 69.22
C ILE A 749 -1.84 2.26 68.95
N GLN A 750 -1.67 1.47 70.00
CA GLN A 750 -1.01 0.17 69.91
C GLN A 750 -1.99 -0.90 69.42
N TYR A 751 -1.47 -1.99 68.86
CA TYR A 751 -2.30 -3.12 68.39
C TYR A 751 -3.19 -3.69 69.48
N LYS A 752 -2.65 -3.85 70.69
CA LYS A 752 -3.43 -4.25 71.87
C LYS A 752 -4.63 -3.34 72.07
N GLU A 753 -4.42 -2.04 72.28
CA GLU A 753 -5.51 -1.08 72.53
C GLU A 753 -6.50 -0.99 71.36
N LEU A 754 -6.01 -1.05 70.12
CA LEU A 754 -6.85 -1.07 68.92
C LEU A 754 -7.80 -2.28 68.92
N PHE A 755 -7.27 -3.47 69.20
CA PHE A 755 -8.07 -4.68 69.19
C PHE A 755 -9.03 -4.78 70.37
N GLU A 756 -8.61 -4.38 71.57
CA GLU A 756 -9.48 -4.30 72.76
C GLU A 756 -10.71 -3.40 72.47
N LYS A 757 -10.48 -2.20 71.94
CA LYS A 757 -11.57 -1.30 71.54
C LYS A 757 -12.39 -1.87 70.39
N SER A 758 -11.75 -2.55 69.43
CA SER A 758 -12.45 -3.08 68.26
C SER A 758 -13.40 -4.22 68.63
N ASN A 759 -13.04 -5.04 69.62
CA ASN A 759 -13.85 -6.12 70.16
C ASN A 759 -15.10 -5.54 70.83
N SER A 760 -14.92 -4.62 71.79
CA SER A 760 -16.07 -4.01 72.47
C SER A 760 -17.00 -3.28 71.50
N LEU A 761 -16.45 -2.56 70.51
CA LEU A 761 -17.27 -1.93 69.46
C LEU A 761 -17.95 -2.97 68.55
N SER A 762 -17.32 -4.11 68.25
CA SER A 762 -17.99 -5.18 67.49
C SER A 762 -19.16 -5.79 68.26
N VAL A 763 -19.03 -5.99 69.58
CA VAL A 763 -20.13 -6.44 70.46
C VAL A 763 -21.25 -5.40 70.47
N TYR A 764 -20.91 -4.12 70.58
CA TYR A 764 -21.89 -3.04 70.49
C TYR A 764 -22.66 -3.05 69.17
N LEU A 765 -21.97 -3.19 68.03
CA LEU A 765 -22.60 -3.28 66.71
C LEU A 765 -23.55 -4.48 66.60
N ARG A 766 -23.17 -5.63 67.17
CA ARG A 766 -24.05 -6.82 67.25
C ARG A 766 -25.28 -6.57 68.12
N ASN A 767 -25.11 -5.93 69.28
CA ASN A 767 -26.21 -5.55 70.16
C ASN A 767 -27.16 -4.55 69.50
N CYS A 768 -26.66 -3.71 68.58
CA CYS A 768 -27.50 -2.87 67.74
C CYS A 768 -28.30 -3.68 66.71
N GLY A 769 -27.82 -4.86 66.32
CA GLY A 769 -28.46 -5.76 65.36
C GLY A 769 -27.69 -5.95 64.05
N VAL A 770 -26.40 -5.62 63.99
CA VAL A 770 -25.56 -5.89 62.81
C VAL A 770 -25.39 -7.40 62.62
N VAL A 771 -25.67 -7.87 61.41
CA VAL A 771 -25.50 -9.26 60.96
C VAL A 771 -24.79 -9.31 59.61
N THR A 772 -24.57 -10.51 59.05
CA THR A 772 -24.05 -10.66 57.69
C THR A 772 -24.86 -9.86 56.68
N ASP A 773 -24.17 -9.26 55.72
CA ASP A 773 -24.72 -8.37 54.69
C ASP A 773 -25.40 -7.08 55.21
N SER A 774 -25.35 -6.80 56.52
CA SER A 774 -25.75 -5.50 57.05
C SER A 774 -24.76 -4.43 56.62
N ILE A 775 -25.23 -3.38 55.97
CA ILE A 775 -24.38 -2.27 55.53
C ILE A 775 -24.32 -1.21 56.64
N VAL A 776 -23.11 -0.93 57.12
CA VAL A 776 -22.83 0.09 58.13
C VAL A 776 -22.10 1.26 57.46
N ALA A 777 -22.80 2.37 57.29
CA ALA A 777 -22.23 3.60 56.76
C ALA A 777 -21.46 4.35 57.86
N ILE A 778 -20.26 4.82 57.53
CA ILE A 778 -19.37 5.54 58.44
C ILE A 778 -18.99 6.87 57.79
N CYS A 779 -19.39 7.98 58.40
CA CYS A 779 -19.11 9.33 57.92
C CYS A 779 -18.38 10.14 59.01
N THR A 780 -17.05 10.18 58.92
CA THR A 780 -16.21 10.93 59.86
C THR A 780 -14.95 11.39 59.18
N ASP A 781 -14.34 12.43 59.74
CA ASP A 781 -12.98 12.83 59.38
C ASP A 781 -12.02 11.66 59.60
N ARG A 782 -10.94 11.67 58.82
CA ARG A 782 -9.82 10.73 58.96
C ARG A 782 -9.30 10.76 60.40
N SER A 783 -9.36 9.61 61.05
CA SER A 783 -9.07 9.45 62.46
C SER A 783 -8.78 7.99 62.80
N ILE A 784 -8.21 7.75 63.99
CA ILE A 784 -8.06 6.39 64.52
C ILE A 784 -9.44 5.71 64.64
N ASP A 785 -10.48 6.48 64.95
CA ASP A 785 -11.85 5.97 65.07
C ASP A 785 -12.39 5.42 63.75
N LEU A 786 -12.09 6.06 62.62
CA LEU A 786 -12.47 5.56 61.31
C LEU A 786 -11.96 4.12 61.09
N ILE A 787 -10.69 3.88 61.39
CA ILE A 787 -10.07 2.56 61.23
C ILE A 787 -10.64 1.57 62.25
N LEU A 788 -10.87 2.02 63.48
CA LEU A 788 -11.52 1.22 64.52
C LEU A 788 -12.90 0.73 64.06
N PHE A 789 -13.73 1.62 63.50
CA PHE A 789 -15.05 1.25 62.96
C PHE A 789 -14.95 0.28 61.78
N VAL A 790 -14.03 0.48 60.84
CA VAL A 790 -13.80 -0.45 59.71
C VAL A 790 -13.51 -1.87 60.24
N ILE A 791 -12.59 -2.00 61.20
CA ILE A 791 -12.23 -3.29 61.78
C ILE A 791 -13.41 -3.89 62.55
N SER A 792 -14.11 -3.10 63.37
CA SER A 792 -15.23 -3.58 64.18
C SER A 792 -16.45 -4.01 63.37
N VAL A 793 -16.75 -3.33 62.26
CA VAL A 793 -17.84 -3.72 61.35
C VAL A 793 -17.55 -5.09 60.74
N LEU A 794 -16.33 -5.30 60.24
CA LEU A 794 -15.89 -6.60 59.72
C LEU A 794 -15.98 -7.70 60.79
N LYS A 795 -15.55 -7.41 62.03
CA LYS A 795 -15.63 -8.37 63.15
C LYS A 795 -17.06 -8.68 63.59
N ALA A 796 -17.99 -7.74 63.45
CA ALA A 796 -19.41 -7.95 63.67
C ALA A 796 -20.10 -8.74 62.54
N GLY A 797 -19.40 -8.96 61.42
CA GLY A 797 -19.89 -9.63 60.21
C GLY A 797 -20.60 -8.71 59.22
N GLY A 798 -20.63 -7.40 59.47
CA GLY A 798 -21.25 -6.43 58.56
C GLY A 798 -20.31 -5.96 57.44
N ALA A 799 -20.87 -5.28 56.45
CA ALA A 799 -20.15 -4.61 55.38
C ALA A 799 -20.04 -3.11 55.67
N PHE A 800 -18.86 -2.52 55.57
CA PHE A 800 -18.71 -1.08 55.78
C PHE A 800 -18.94 -0.28 54.47
N LEU A 801 -19.49 0.93 54.61
CA LEU A 801 -19.60 1.92 53.55
C LEU A 801 -18.98 3.23 54.05
N LEU A 802 -17.85 3.65 53.47
CA LEU A 802 -17.20 4.90 53.88
C LEU A 802 -17.79 6.09 53.14
N LEU A 803 -18.09 7.15 53.88
CA LEU A 803 -18.59 8.42 53.38
C LEU A 803 -17.63 9.53 53.78
N ASP A 804 -17.11 10.25 52.79
CA ASP A 804 -16.28 11.42 53.04
C ASP A 804 -17.17 12.59 53.46
N PRO A 805 -16.96 13.16 54.67
CA PRO A 805 -17.75 14.29 55.17
C PRO A 805 -17.58 15.57 54.34
N ASP A 806 -16.50 15.70 53.55
CA ASP A 806 -16.28 16.85 52.66
C ASP A 806 -17.15 16.80 51.39
N LEU A 807 -17.87 15.69 51.15
CA LEU A 807 -18.80 15.60 50.02
C LEU A 807 -20.01 16.51 50.21
N PRO A 808 -20.56 17.08 49.12
CA PRO A 808 -21.82 17.81 49.19
C PRO A 808 -22.92 16.96 49.82
N ILE A 809 -23.73 17.53 50.71
CA ILE A 809 -24.77 16.78 51.43
C ILE A 809 -25.73 16.04 50.50
N GLN A 810 -26.03 16.59 49.31
CA GLN A 810 -26.88 15.94 48.31
C GLN A 810 -26.24 14.66 47.75
N ARG A 811 -24.90 14.62 47.69
CA ARG A 811 -24.15 13.43 47.27
C ARG A 811 -24.23 12.33 48.33
N ILE A 812 -24.09 12.70 49.60
CA ILE A 812 -24.26 11.79 50.74
C ILE A 812 -25.71 11.27 50.79
N GLU A 813 -26.69 12.17 50.59
CA GLU A 813 -28.12 11.82 50.48
C GLU A 813 -28.36 10.75 49.41
N TYR A 814 -27.79 10.93 48.21
CA TYR A 814 -27.92 9.96 47.14
C TYR A 814 -27.34 8.61 47.53
N ILE A 815 -26.08 8.58 47.98
CA ILE A 815 -25.36 7.34 48.30
C ILE A 815 -26.08 6.56 49.41
N VAL A 816 -26.51 7.23 50.48
CA VAL A 816 -27.22 6.58 51.59
C VAL A 816 -28.57 6.06 51.15
N ASN A 817 -29.32 6.81 50.33
CA ASN A 817 -30.64 6.35 49.87
C ASN A 817 -30.56 5.19 48.86
N ASP A 818 -29.50 5.13 48.05
CA ASP A 818 -29.25 4.03 47.11
C ASP A 818 -28.74 2.78 47.85
N ALA A 819 -27.73 2.94 48.72
CA ALA A 819 -27.14 1.83 49.49
C ALA A 819 -28.07 1.28 50.58
N ARG A 820 -28.99 2.10 51.11
CA ARG A 820 -29.89 1.77 52.23
C ARG A 820 -29.16 1.11 53.42
N PRO A 821 -28.12 1.77 53.97
CA PRO A 821 -27.38 1.22 55.10
C PRO A 821 -28.32 1.05 56.31
N ASN A 822 -28.12 -0.01 57.07
CA ASN A 822 -28.86 -0.27 58.31
C ASN A 822 -28.54 0.80 59.36
N TYR A 823 -27.26 1.18 59.44
CA TYR A 823 -26.74 2.15 60.40
C TYR A 823 -25.87 3.20 59.70
N LEU A 824 -25.94 4.43 60.18
CA LEU A 824 -25.05 5.53 59.81
C LEU A 824 -24.39 6.09 61.07
N PHE A 825 -23.10 5.82 61.21
CA PHE A 825 -22.26 6.39 62.25
C PHE A 825 -21.63 7.68 61.74
N ALA A 826 -21.88 8.79 62.44
CA ALA A 826 -21.29 10.07 62.11
C ALA A 826 -20.83 10.83 63.36
N ASN A 827 -19.84 11.71 63.21
CA ASN A 827 -19.40 12.56 64.32
C ASN A 827 -20.45 13.65 64.63
N HIS A 828 -20.48 14.15 65.86
CA HIS A 828 -21.40 15.23 66.26
C HIS A 828 -21.21 16.56 65.50
N LYS A 829 -20.03 16.77 64.89
CA LYS A 829 -19.74 17.97 64.10
C LYS A 829 -20.51 17.99 62.77
N LEU A 830 -20.99 16.84 62.31
CA LEU A 830 -21.80 16.67 61.11
C LEU A 830 -23.29 16.76 61.41
N LYS A 831 -23.70 17.83 62.11
CA LYS A 831 -25.09 18.07 62.52
C LYS A 831 -26.07 18.00 61.34
N GLU A 832 -25.66 18.51 60.18
CA GLU A 832 -26.45 18.44 58.95
C GLU A 832 -26.84 17.01 58.57
N ILE A 833 -25.97 16.02 58.78
CA ILE A 833 -26.26 14.60 58.47
C ILE A 833 -27.31 14.04 59.42
N PHE A 834 -27.18 14.29 60.73
CA PHE A 834 -28.14 13.81 61.73
C PHE A 834 -29.53 14.42 61.54
N GLU A 835 -29.59 15.73 61.28
CA GLU A 835 -30.85 16.46 61.10
C GLU A 835 -31.46 16.28 59.70
N ASN A 836 -30.72 15.69 58.75
CA ASN A 836 -31.20 15.51 57.38
C ASN A 836 -32.38 14.52 57.30
N LYS A 837 -33.59 15.06 57.12
CA LYS A 837 -34.83 14.28 57.00
C LYS A 837 -34.96 13.49 55.70
N LYS A 838 -34.10 13.73 54.70
CA LYS A 838 -34.10 12.98 53.44
C LYS A 838 -33.36 11.65 53.52
N LEU A 839 -32.53 11.45 54.54
CA LEU A 839 -31.91 10.16 54.85
C LEU A 839 -32.95 9.28 55.55
N LYS A 840 -33.73 8.54 54.77
CA LYS A 840 -34.82 7.69 55.27
C LYS A 840 -34.31 6.25 55.49
N ASN A 841 -34.96 5.53 56.41
CA ASN A 841 -34.72 4.10 56.64
C ASN A 841 -33.29 3.73 57.06
N VAL A 842 -32.59 4.64 57.75
CA VAL A 842 -31.26 4.41 58.34
C VAL A 842 -31.26 4.83 59.80
N ILE A 843 -30.68 4.00 60.67
CA ILE A 843 -30.50 4.34 62.09
C ILE A 843 -29.23 5.18 62.23
N LYS A 844 -29.37 6.44 62.63
CA LYS A 844 -28.24 7.37 62.77
C LYS A 844 -27.72 7.33 64.21
N ILE A 845 -26.44 7.07 64.39
CA ILE A 845 -25.79 6.97 65.72
C ILE A 845 -24.57 7.88 65.75
N SER A 846 -24.44 8.68 66.82
CA SER A 846 -23.23 9.48 67.04
C SER A 846 -22.04 8.58 67.38
N ILE A 847 -20.89 8.82 66.76
CA ILE A 847 -19.65 8.11 67.10
C ILE A 847 -19.27 8.33 68.58
N GLU A 848 -19.49 9.53 69.12
CA GLU A 848 -19.22 9.84 70.52
C GLU A 848 -20.19 9.16 71.49
N GLU A 849 -21.44 8.98 71.09
CA GLU A 849 -22.42 8.20 71.83
C GLU A 849 -22.03 6.71 71.85
N ALA A 850 -21.78 6.13 70.68
CA ALA A 850 -21.32 4.74 70.57
C ALA A 850 -20.08 4.47 71.41
N LYS A 851 -19.12 5.41 71.43
CA LYS A 851 -17.92 5.36 72.29
C LYS A 851 -18.21 5.21 73.77
N ARG A 852 -19.18 5.97 74.30
CA ARG A 852 -19.53 5.88 75.73
C ARG A 852 -20.09 4.51 76.06
N ASP A 853 -20.83 3.91 75.15
CA ASP A 853 -21.48 2.63 75.37
C ASP A 853 -20.49 1.48 75.23
N TYR A 854 -19.72 1.43 74.15
CA TYR A 854 -18.83 0.28 73.91
C TYR A 854 -17.62 0.27 74.86
N LEU A 855 -17.15 1.41 75.36
CA LEU A 855 -16.04 1.41 76.33
C LEU A 855 -16.40 0.75 77.67
N ASN A 856 -17.69 0.55 77.94
CA ASN A 856 -18.18 -0.14 79.14
C ASN A 856 -18.52 -1.62 78.89
N LEU A 857 -18.38 -2.11 77.65
CA LEU A 857 -18.66 -3.51 77.32
C LEU A 857 -17.42 -4.38 77.49
N ASP A 858 -17.61 -5.59 77.99
CA ASP A 858 -16.55 -6.57 78.15
C ASP A 858 -15.87 -6.87 76.80
N ASN A 859 -14.55 -6.93 76.85
CA ASN A 859 -13.67 -7.18 75.72
C ASN A 859 -13.52 -8.70 75.46
N PHE A 860 -14.62 -9.38 75.15
CA PHE A 860 -14.55 -10.77 74.70
C PHE A 860 -14.35 -10.83 73.19
N CYS A 861 -13.49 -11.76 72.76
CA CYS A 861 -13.40 -12.09 71.35
C CYS A 861 -14.71 -12.76 70.92
N VAL A 862 -15.26 -12.27 69.82
CA VAL A 862 -16.58 -12.61 69.33
C VAL A 862 -16.41 -13.91 68.52
N ASP A 863 -16.73 -15.06 69.13
CA ASP A 863 -16.71 -16.44 68.55
C ASP A 863 -17.78 -16.66 67.43
N PHE A 864 -17.96 -15.69 66.53
CA PHE A 864 -19.04 -15.66 65.53
C PHE A 864 -18.53 -15.83 64.09
N VAL A 865 -17.24 -16.15 63.96
CA VAL A 865 -16.55 -16.53 62.71
C VAL A 865 -17.38 -17.51 61.88
N ASN A 866 -18.06 -18.45 62.54
CA ASN A 866 -18.76 -19.57 61.87
C ASN A 866 -20.00 -19.14 61.06
N SER A 867 -20.47 -17.90 61.19
CA SER A 867 -21.65 -17.39 60.46
C SER A 867 -21.34 -16.62 59.17
N ILE A 868 -20.07 -16.26 58.95
CA ILE A 868 -19.63 -15.48 57.79
C ILE A 868 -19.21 -16.41 56.68
N THR A 869 -19.83 -16.26 55.52
CA THR A 869 -19.51 -17.02 54.31
C THR A 869 -18.66 -16.18 53.35
N PRO A 870 -17.86 -16.80 52.47
CA PRO A 870 -17.08 -16.06 51.46
C PRO A 870 -17.93 -15.16 50.56
N GLU A 871 -19.20 -15.49 50.35
CA GLU A 871 -20.15 -14.75 49.52
C GLU A 871 -20.71 -13.49 50.20
N ASN A 872 -20.61 -13.38 51.52
CA ASN A 872 -21.09 -12.20 52.24
C ASN A 872 -20.27 -10.95 51.91
N LEU A 873 -20.92 -9.80 52.01
CA LEU A 873 -20.32 -8.50 51.75
C LEU A 873 -19.29 -8.12 52.81
N ALA A 874 -18.12 -7.68 52.36
CA ALA A 874 -17.08 -7.08 53.19
C ALA A 874 -17.16 -5.55 53.20
N TYR A 875 -17.40 -4.93 52.04
CA TYR A 875 -17.60 -3.49 51.93
C TYR A 875 -18.37 -3.09 50.67
N VAL A 876 -18.91 -1.87 50.70
CA VAL A 876 -19.53 -1.22 49.55
C VAL A 876 -18.79 0.08 49.26
N MET A 877 -18.47 0.33 47.99
CA MET A 877 -17.78 1.54 47.55
C MET A 877 -18.45 2.16 46.33
N TYR A 878 -18.59 3.48 46.31
CA TYR A 878 -19.25 4.18 45.21
C TYR A 878 -18.26 4.74 44.19
N THR A 879 -18.52 4.46 42.91
CA THR A 879 -17.76 5.04 41.78
C THR A 879 -18.60 6.11 41.07
N SER A 880 -17.97 6.92 40.21
CA SER A 880 -18.66 8.01 39.48
C SER A 880 -19.73 7.51 38.50
N GLY A 881 -19.60 6.27 38.02
CA GLY A 881 -20.52 5.64 37.06
C GLY A 881 -20.45 6.26 35.66
N SER A 882 -20.39 5.43 34.62
CA SER A 882 -20.33 5.90 33.21
C SER A 882 -21.55 6.70 32.75
N THR A 883 -22.69 6.56 33.44
CA THR A 883 -23.95 7.28 33.18
C THR A 883 -24.03 8.63 33.91
N GLY A 884 -22.97 9.04 34.62
CA GLY A 884 -22.93 10.23 35.48
C GLY A 884 -23.65 10.06 36.83
N GLN A 885 -24.36 8.94 37.03
CA GLN A 885 -24.96 8.57 38.31
C GLN A 885 -24.04 7.58 39.04
N PRO A 886 -23.74 7.81 40.33
CA PRO A 886 -22.85 6.95 41.09
C PRO A 886 -23.44 5.56 41.28
N LYS A 887 -22.57 4.56 41.31
CA LYS A 887 -22.96 3.16 41.49
C LYS A 887 -22.20 2.55 42.66
N GLY A 888 -22.92 1.85 43.54
CA GLY A 888 -22.33 1.08 44.63
C GLY A 888 -21.78 -0.26 44.13
N VAL A 889 -20.46 -0.42 44.20
CA VAL A 889 -19.76 -1.68 43.98
C VAL A 889 -19.78 -2.46 45.28
N MET A 890 -20.30 -3.68 45.22
CA MET A 890 -20.44 -4.59 46.37
C MET A 890 -19.31 -5.61 46.36
N ILE A 891 -18.42 -5.56 47.34
CA ILE A 891 -17.24 -6.44 47.41
C ILE A 891 -17.44 -7.48 48.49
N THR A 892 -17.22 -8.74 48.13
CA THR A 892 -17.40 -9.89 49.04
C THR A 892 -16.13 -10.20 49.84
N HIS A 893 -16.29 -10.96 50.91
CA HIS A 893 -15.17 -11.50 51.67
C HIS A 893 -14.25 -12.39 50.82
N ALA A 894 -14.79 -13.16 49.88
CA ALA A 894 -14.00 -14.00 48.97
C ALA A 894 -13.03 -13.18 48.11
N ALA A 895 -13.52 -12.10 47.50
CA ALA A 895 -12.71 -11.25 46.63
C ALA A 895 -11.61 -10.53 47.43
N LEU A 896 -11.99 -9.97 48.58
CA LEU A 896 -11.05 -9.33 49.49
C LEU A 896 -9.99 -10.31 50.04
N ARG A 897 -10.41 -11.52 50.40
CA ARG A 897 -9.51 -12.61 50.82
C ARG A 897 -8.47 -12.92 49.76
N ASN A 898 -8.89 -13.06 48.50
CA ASN A 898 -7.97 -13.31 47.40
C ASN A 898 -6.96 -12.18 47.24
N PHE A 899 -7.44 -10.93 47.23
CA PHE A 899 -6.59 -9.76 47.14
C PHE A 899 -5.53 -9.72 48.24
N LEU A 900 -5.93 -9.87 49.51
CA LEU A 900 -4.99 -9.84 50.65
C LEU A 900 -3.93 -10.96 50.60
N TRP A 901 -4.32 -12.15 50.13
CA TRP A 901 -3.40 -13.26 49.95
C TRP A 901 -2.41 -12.96 48.82
N ALA A 902 -2.90 -12.53 47.65
CA ALA A 902 -2.09 -12.23 46.49
C ALA A 902 -1.08 -11.11 46.77
N SER A 903 -1.54 -9.99 47.35
CA SER A 903 -0.69 -8.85 47.70
C SER A 903 0.44 -9.22 48.66
N GLN A 904 0.23 -10.18 49.55
CA GLN A 904 1.30 -10.63 50.45
C GLN A 904 2.38 -11.43 49.76
N GLN A 905 2.02 -12.27 48.78
CA GLN A 905 3.00 -13.01 47.99
C GLN A 905 3.87 -12.04 47.17
N ASP A 906 3.28 -10.96 46.66
CA ASP A 906 3.98 -10.00 45.81
C ASP A 906 4.84 -9.01 46.65
N PHE A 907 4.25 -8.42 47.69
CA PHE A 907 4.88 -7.34 48.43
C PHE A 907 5.77 -7.83 49.59
N ASP A 908 5.52 -9.01 50.16
CA ASP A 908 6.23 -9.56 51.33
C ASP A 908 6.22 -8.59 52.54
N LEU A 909 5.03 -8.06 52.88
CA LEU A 909 4.86 -7.14 54.01
C LEU A 909 5.18 -7.83 55.34
N LYS A 910 5.87 -7.08 56.22
CA LYS A 910 6.32 -7.53 57.54
C LYS A 910 5.83 -6.56 58.61
N SER A 911 5.78 -7.02 59.86
CA SER A 911 5.36 -6.20 61.00
C SER A 911 6.30 -5.01 61.28
N VAL A 912 7.51 -5.01 60.70
CA VAL A 912 8.45 -3.88 60.79
C VAL A 912 8.12 -2.76 59.79
N ASP A 913 7.27 -3.04 58.81
CA ASP A 913 6.92 -2.09 57.76
C ASP A 913 5.99 -0.97 58.25
N ARG A 914 6.06 0.14 57.53
CA ARG A 914 5.32 1.37 57.82
C ARG A 914 4.62 1.82 56.54
N ILE A 915 3.30 1.67 56.50
CA ILE A 915 2.47 1.98 55.34
C ILE A 915 2.04 3.45 55.44
N LEU A 916 2.30 4.22 54.39
CA LEU A 916 1.79 5.58 54.27
C LEU A 916 0.30 5.54 53.85
N LEU A 917 -0.60 5.65 54.83
CA LEU A 917 -2.04 5.68 54.60
C LEU A 917 -2.47 7.07 54.13
N SER A 918 -2.43 7.25 52.80
CA SER A 918 -2.58 8.54 52.11
C SER A 918 -3.78 8.61 51.16
N SER A 919 -4.25 7.46 50.69
CA SER A 919 -5.36 7.37 49.74
C SER A 919 -6.65 7.90 50.35
N SER A 920 -7.49 8.59 49.56
CA SER A 920 -8.83 9.03 50.02
C SER A 920 -9.69 7.82 50.39
N VAL A 921 -10.58 7.99 51.38
CA VAL A 921 -11.54 6.97 51.82
C VAL A 921 -12.54 6.58 50.72
N LEU A 922 -12.63 7.40 49.66
CA LEU A 922 -13.48 7.18 48.49
C LEU A 922 -12.83 6.27 47.43
N PHE A 923 -11.56 5.88 47.60
CA PHE A 923 -10.87 4.95 46.72
C PHE A 923 -10.55 3.66 47.47
N ASP A 924 -10.61 2.54 46.78
CA ASP A 924 -10.41 1.19 47.30
C ASP A 924 -8.95 0.91 47.71
N VAL A 925 -7.98 1.66 47.17
CA VAL A 925 -6.60 1.69 47.67
C VAL A 925 -6.53 2.11 49.16
N PHE A 926 -7.50 2.85 49.70
CA PHE A 926 -7.59 3.07 51.14
C PHE A 926 -7.85 1.75 51.89
N VAL A 927 -8.74 0.91 51.37
CA VAL A 927 -9.06 -0.41 51.94
C VAL A 927 -7.83 -1.31 51.91
N GLU A 928 -7.06 -1.28 50.81
CA GLU A 928 -5.75 -1.95 50.72
C GLU A 928 -4.82 -1.52 51.85
N GLN A 929 -4.52 -0.22 51.92
CA GLN A 929 -3.53 0.31 52.85
C GLN A 929 -3.92 -0.02 54.30
N VAL A 930 -5.21 0.10 54.64
CA VAL A 930 -5.73 -0.24 55.98
C VAL A 930 -5.61 -1.72 56.26
N LEU A 931 -6.15 -2.58 55.39
CA LEU A 931 -6.27 -4.00 55.70
C LEU A 931 -4.93 -4.74 55.60
N LEU A 932 -4.08 -4.42 54.61
CA LEU A 932 -2.72 -4.97 54.57
C LEU A 932 -1.94 -4.57 55.82
N GLY A 933 -2.02 -3.30 56.23
CA GLY A 933 -1.30 -2.85 57.41
C GLY A 933 -1.73 -3.55 58.67
N ILE A 934 -3.04 -3.68 58.91
CA ILE A 934 -3.56 -4.35 60.10
C ILE A 934 -3.29 -5.86 60.07
N VAL A 935 -3.56 -6.55 58.95
CA VAL A 935 -3.38 -8.01 58.84
C VAL A 935 -1.91 -8.42 59.00
N TYR A 936 -0.98 -7.65 58.44
CA TYR A 936 0.45 -7.93 58.51
C TYR A 936 1.18 -7.22 59.64
N ARG A 937 0.42 -6.55 60.52
CA ARG A 937 0.91 -5.87 61.73
C ARG A 937 1.90 -4.74 61.45
N CYS A 938 1.78 -4.11 60.30
CA CYS A 938 2.55 -2.91 59.96
C CYS A 938 2.02 -1.70 60.75
N CYS A 939 2.81 -0.63 60.84
CA CYS A 939 2.31 0.64 61.37
C CYS A 939 1.69 1.48 60.24
N LEU A 940 0.44 1.91 60.42
CA LEU A 940 -0.26 2.84 59.53
C LEU A 940 0.12 4.28 59.88
N LEU A 941 0.87 4.93 58.99
CA LEU A 941 1.20 6.35 59.05
C LEU A 941 0.08 7.13 58.36
N MET A 942 -0.93 7.53 59.14
CA MET A 942 -2.12 8.16 58.62
C MET A 942 -1.88 9.65 58.36
N VAL A 943 -2.06 10.06 57.11
CA VAL A 943 -1.96 11.46 56.68
C VAL A 943 -3.27 11.90 56.04
N ASN A 944 -3.67 13.16 56.22
CA ASN A 944 -4.82 13.69 55.48
C ASN A 944 -4.42 13.87 54.01
N PRO A 945 -5.26 13.44 53.05
CA PRO A 945 -4.95 13.61 51.63
C PRO A 945 -4.67 15.05 51.24
N LYS A 946 -5.34 16.03 51.86
CA LYS A 946 -5.08 17.47 51.64
C LYS A 946 -3.71 17.94 52.12
N GLU A 947 -3.13 17.26 53.11
CA GLU A 947 -1.81 17.58 53.67
C GLU A 947 -0.67 16.93 52.87
N ILE A 948 -0.96 15.95 52.00
CA ILE A 948 0.09 15.25 51.25
C ILE A 948 0.80 16.14 50.23
N SER A 949 0.09 17.15 49.72
CA SER A 949 0.67 18.12 48.80
C SER A 949 1.47 19.22 49.53
N ASP A 950 1.40 19.28 50.87
CA ASP A 950 2.28 20.15 51.67
C ASP A 950 3.66 19.49 51.80
N LYS A 951 4.63 20.08 51.08
CA LYS A 951 6.01 19.61 51.06
C LYS A 951 6.66 19.56 52.44
N ASN A 952 6.40 20.55 53.30
CA ASN A 952 7.01 20.59 54.63
C ASN A 952 6.42 19.50 55.53
N TYR A 953 5.12 19.26 55.40
CA TYR A 953 4.45 18.21 56.13
C TYR A 953 4.96 16.83 55.71
N ILE A 954 4.97 16.53 54.41
CA ILE A 954 5.45 15.24 53.92
C ILE A 954 6.94 15.03 54.16
N GLN A 955 7.77 16.08 54.09
CA GLN A 955 9.15 16.02 54.54
C GLN A 955 9.27 15.59 56.00
N ARG A 956 8.44 16.15 56.88
CA ARG A 956 8.42 15.76 58.29
C ARG A 956 8.02 14.30 58.45
N ILE A 957 6.94 13.87 57.80
CA ILE A 957 6.46 12.48 57.86
C ILE A 957 7.52 11.50 57.36
N ILE A 958 8.16 11.78 56.22
CA ILE A 958 9.20 10.92 55.65
C ILE A 958 10.43 10.84 56.57
N ASN A 959 10.90 11.99 57.08
CA ASN A 959 12.11 12.02 57.91
C ASN A 959 11.88 11.41 59.31
N GLU A 960 10.73 11.72 59.93
CA GLU A 960 10.42 11.34 61.30
C GLU A 960 9.93 9.88 61.38
N TYR A 961 9.05 9.49 60.46
CA TYR A 961 8.36 8.20 60.52
C TYR A 961 8.83 7.19 59.47
N LYS A 962 9.66 7.60 58.50
CA LYS A 962 10.38 6.71 57.58
C LYS A 962 9.46 5.62 56.99
N PRO A 963 8.41 5.97 56.22
CA PRO A 963 7.55 4.98 55.58
C PRO A 963 8.39 3.96 54.81
N SER A 964 7.96 2.69 54.75
CA SER A 964 8.61 1.67 53.91
C SER A 964 7.74 1.26 52.72
N PHE A 965 6.43 1.49 52.80
CA PHE A 965 5.48 1.14 51.75
C PHE A 965 4.63 2.36 51.37
N ILE A 966 4.57 2.65 50.07
CA ILE A 966 3.72 3.70 49.50
C ILE A 966 3.00 3.15 48.27
N HIS A 967 1.67 3.25 48.26
CA HIS A 967 0.86 3.08 47.06
C HIS A 967 0.18 4.41 46.74
N ALA A 968 0.48 4.98 45.58
CA ALA A 968 -0.01 6.28 45.14
C ALA A 968 -0.30 6.33 43.63
N THR A 969 -1.17 7.23 43.19
CA THR A 969 -1.38 7.47 41.76
C THR A 969 -0.13 8.06 41.09
N PRO A 970 0.04 7.89 39.77
CA PRO A 970 1.12 8.55 39.02
C PRO A 970 1.19 10.05 39.28
N THR A 971 0.04 10.73 39.36
CA THR A 971 -0.04 12.15 39.71
C THR A 971 0.62 12.47 41.06
N LEU A 972 0.30 11.72 42.11
CA LEU A 972 0.90 11.94 43.42
C LEU A 972 2.40 11.58 43.45
N TRP A 973 2.81 10.51 42.75
CA TRP A 973 4.23 10.20 42.60
C TRP A 973 5.02 11.31 41.91
N GLN A 974 4.43 12.00 40.94
CA GLN A 974 5.05 13.16 40.29
C GLN A 974 5.24 14.32 41.28
N GLU A 975 4.28 14.57 42.18
CA GLU A 975 4.42 15.56 43.25
C GLU A 975 5.55 15.18 44.22
N LEU A 976 5.60 13.91 44.63
CA LEU A 976 6.65 13.38 45.52
C LEU A 976 8.02 13.48 44.86
N LYS A 977 8.16 13.17 43.57
CA LYS A 977 9.40 13.38 42.81
C LYS A 977 9.84 14.85 42.86
N ASN A 978 8.91 15.77 42.63
CA ASN A 978 9.17 17.21 42.61
C ASN A 978 9.48 17.81 43.99
N SER A 979 9.24 17.07 45.07
CA SER A 979 9.58 17.49 46.43
C SER A 979 11.08 17.42 46.72
N LYS A 980 11.85 16.59 45.98
CA LYS A 980 13.29 16.32 46.19
C LYS A 980 13.64 15.82 47.59
N LEU A 981 12.71 15.11 48.23
CA LEU A 981 12.89 14.57 49.58
C LEU A 981 13.69 13.25 49.56
N PRO A 982 14.40 12.91 50.64
CA PRO A 982 15.14 11.65 50.72
C PRO A 982 14.20 10.49 51.08
N PHE A 983 13.90 9.64 50.10
CA PHE A 983 13.02 8.46 50.26
C PHE A 983 13.78 7.16 50.58
N GLN A 984 14.85 7.24 51.38
CA GLN A 984 15.78 6.12 51.60
C GLN A 984 15.18 4.91 52.35
N SER A 985 14.01 5.08 52.99
CA SER A 985 13.36 4.01 53.76
C SER A 985 12.33 3.21 52.97
N ILE A 986 12.00 3.61 51.74
CA ILE A 986 10.99 2.93 50.93
C ILE A 986 11.55 1.59 50.44
N SER A 987 10.95 0.48 50.87
CA SER A 987 11.24 -0.85 50.34
C SER A 987 10.30 -1.22 49.19
N CYS A 988 9.07 -0.69 49.20
CA CYS A 988 8.05 -0.97 48.19
C CYS A 988 7.32 0.30 47.74
N ALA A 989 7.39 0.60 46.43
CA ALA A 989 6.69 1.70 45.79
C ALA A 989 5.69 1.17 44.74
N ILE A 990 4.40 1.45 44.92
CA ILE A 990 3.35 0.99 44.02
C ILE A 990 2.67 2.18 43.36
N SER A 991 2.42 2.06 42.06
CA SER A 991 1.57 2.98 41.32
C SER A 991 0.40 2.27 40.66
N GLY A 992 -0.77 2.93 40.67
CA GLY A 992 -2.00 2.41 40.07
C GLY A 992 -3.05 3.51 39.90
N GLY A 993 -4.13 3.18 39.19
CA GLY A 993 -5.28 4.07 38.97
C GLY A 993 -5.16 5.04 37.78
N GLU A 994 -3.95 5.29 37.25
CA GLU A 994 -3.72 6.11 36.05
C GLU A 994 -2.59 5.52 35.20
N VAL A 995 -2.44 5.98 33.96
CA VAL A 995 -1.29 5.62 33.13
C VAL A 995 -0.03 6.28 33.69
N ILE A 996 0.91 5.46 34.15
CA ILE A 996 2.20 5.89 34.69
C ILE A 996 3.14 6.38 33.57
N ASN A 997 3.94 7.42 33.83
CA ASN A 997 4.94 7.92 32.87
C ASN A 997 6.35 7.39 33.18
N ARG A 998 7.26 7.44 32.20
CA ARG A 998 8.65 6.94 32.34
C ARG A 998 9.43 7.62 33.47
N GLU A 999 9.17 8.90 33.67
CA GLU A 999 9.86 9.72 34.68
C GLU A 999 9.51 9.31 36.11
N VAL A 1000 8.24 8.92 36.34
CA VAL A 1000 7.75 8.39 37.61
C VAL A 1000 8.29 6.98 37.84
N MET A 1001 8.27 6.11 36.82
CA MET A 1001 8.88 4.78 36.90
C MET A 1001 10.34 4.82 37.34
N GLN A 1002 11.15 5.69 36.70
CA GLN A 1002 12.56 5.86 37.04
C GLN A 1002 12.74 6.35 38.48
N PHE A 1003 11.91 7.29 38.92
CA PHE A 1003 11.96 7.80 40.28
C PHE A 1003 11.63 6.71 41.31
N MET A 1004 10.53 5.96 41.11
CA MET A 1004 10.14 4.87 42.01
C MET A 1004 11.26 3.82 42.16
N ARG A 1005 11.88 3.40 41.05
CA ARG A 1005 13.05 2.49 41.09
C ARG A 1005 14.26 3.08 41.80
N SER A 1006 14.46 4.39 41.71
CA SER A 1006 15.61 5.05 42.35
C SER A 1006 15.49 5.15 43.87
N ILE A 1007 14.28 4.98 44.40
CA ILE A 1007 13.99 5.14 45.83
C ILE A 1007 13.57 3.85 46.53
N SER A 1008 13.34 2.76 45.78
CA SER A 1008 12.80 1.52 46.34
C SER A 1008 13.41 0.28 45.70
N ASP A 1009 13.53 -0.78 46.49
CA ASP A 1009 14.02 -2.09 46.02
C ASP A 1009 13.00 -2.77 45.12
N LYS A 1010 11.71 -2.66 45.47
CA LYS A 1010 10.59 -3.19 44.70
C LYS A 1010 9.68 -2.05 44.25
N SER A 1011 9.41 -1.97 42.95
CA SER A 1011 8.46 -0.99 42.42
C SER A 1011 7.50 -1.63 41.43
N PHE A 1012 6.21 -1.34 41.57
CA PHE A 1012 5.16 -2.00 40.79
C PHE A 1012 4.26 -0.99 40.08
N ASN A 1013 3.92 -1.29 38.82
CA ASN A 1013 2.77 -0.70 38.16
C ASN A 1013 1.61 -1.69 38.24
N THR A 1014 0.47 -1.23 38.76
CA THR A 1014 -0.70 -2.06 39.06
C THR A 1014 -1.93 -1.48 38.41
N TYR A 1015 -2.90 -2.35 38.11
CA TYR A 1015 -4.17 -1.96 37.55
C TYR A 1015 -5.29 -2.80 38.14
N GLY A 1016 -6.39 -2.13 38.46
CA GLY A 1016 -7.66 -2.77 38.72
C GLY A 1016 -8.78 -1.75 38.84
N PRO A 1017 -9.95 -1.99 38.21
CA PRO A 1017 -11.16 -1.26 38.55
C PRO A 1017 -11.69 -1.70 39.92
N THR A 1018 -12.49 -0.84 40.56
CA THR A 1018 -13.13 -1.15 41.85
C THR A 1018 -14.00 -2.39 41.77
N GLU A 1019 -14.67 -2.61 40.64
CA GLU A 1019 -15.50 -3.77 40.34
C GLU A 1019 -14.75 -5.11 40.41
N SER A 1020 -13.42 -5.09 40.34
CA SER A 1020 -12.59 -6.29 40.43
C SER A 1020 -11.72 -6.35 41.69
N THR A 1021 -12.05 -5.54 42.70
CA THR A 1021 -11.34 -5.47 44.00
C THR A 1021 -9.90 -4.96 43.89
N ILE A 1022 -9.75 -3.63 43.86
CA ILE A 1022 -8.49 -2.91 44.04
C ILE A 1022 -7.46 -3.14 42.91
N THR A 1023 -6.74 -4.25 42.92
CA THR A 1023 -5.71 -4.60 41.92
C THR A 1023 -5.99 -6.00 41.39
N VAL A 1024 -5.95 -6.14 40.07
CA VAL A 1024 -6.09 -7.44 39.38
C VAL A 1024 -4.91 -7.79 38.49
N THR A 1025 -4.14 -6.79 38.03
CA THR A 1025 -2.91 -7.03 37.29
C THR A 1025 -1.76 -6.19 37.84
N GLY A 1026 -0.55 -6.69 37.72
CA GLY A 1026 0.65 -5.99 38.17
C GLY A 1026 1.90 -6.41 37.42
N VAL A 1027 2.86 -5.49 37.33
CA VAL A 1027 4.20 -5.74 36.81
C VAL A 1027 5.23 -5.01 37.66
N GLU A 1028 6.32 -5.70 37.98
CA GLU A 1028 7.49 -5.07 38.59
C GLU A 1028 8.20 -4.20 37.55
N ILE A 1029 8.44 -2.93 37.89
CA ILE A 1029 8.95 -1.92 36.98
C ILE A 1029 10.45 -2.18 36.74
N SER A 1030 10.79 -2.55 35.52
CA SER A 1030 12.18 -2.67 35.02
C SER A 1030 12.53 -1.56 34.02
N GLU A 1031 13.79 -1.50 33.57
CA GLU A 1031 14.22 -0.56 32.51
C GLU A 1031 13.47 -0.76 31.18
N GLU A 1032 13.05 -1.99 30.91
CA GLU A 1032 12.36 -2.36 29.68
C GLU A 1032 10.84 -2.16 29.75
N THR A 1033 10.30 -1.93 30.96
CA THR A 1033 8.87 -1.77 31.20
C THR A 1033 8.34 -0.53 30.49
N GLN A 1034 7.29 -0.72 29.67
CA GLN A 1034 6.64 0.38 28.97
C GLN A 1034 5.54 1.01 29.84
N PRO A 1035 5.33 2.33 29.77
CA PRO A 1035 4.24 3.06 30.45
C PRO A 1035 2.85 2.40 30.42
N ALA A 1036 2.47 1.82 29.28
CA ALA A 1036 1.16 1.20 29.09
C ALA A 1036 1.06 -0.25 29.59
N ASN A 1037 2.16 -0.84 30.08
CA ASN A 1037 2.17 -2.23 30.52
C ASN A 1037 1.58 -2.34 31.94
N ILE A 1038 0.37 -2.92 32.03
CA ILE A 1038 -0.33 -3.19 33.30
C ILE A 1038 0.02 -4.55 33.91
N GLY A 1039 0.87 -5.33 33.26
CA GLY A 1039 1.36 -6.61 33.76
C GLY A 1039 0.42 -7.80 33.57
N GLY A 1040 0.73 -8.86 34.32
CA GLY A 1040 -0.04 -10.11 34.34
C GLY A 1040 -1.06 -10.12 35.47
N PRO A 1041 -2.08 -11.01 35.41
CA PRO A 1041 -3.06 -11.15 36.47
C PRO A 1041 -2.44 -11.65 37.78
N ILE A 1042 -2.96 -11.16 38.91
CA ILE A 1042 -2.62 -11.66 40.25
C ILE A 1042 -3.21 -13.06 40.48
N HIS A 1043 -2.88 -13.68 41.61
CA HIS A 1043 -3.41 -14.98 42.00
C HIS A 1043 -4.95 -15.05 41.91
N ASN A 1044 -5.46 -16.21 41.46
CA ASN A 1044 -6.87 -16.53 41.20
C ASN A 1044 -7.62 -15.51 40.34
N THR A 1045 -6.91 -14.79 39.48
CA THR A 1045 -7.47 -13.78 38.56
C THR A 1045 -7.13 -14.14 37.12
N GLN A 1046 -8.06 -13.85 36.20
CA GLN A 1046 -7.87 -14.08 34.77
C GLN A 1046 -8.15 -12.79 34.02
N ALA A 1047 -7.26 -12.45 33.08
CA ALA A 1047 -7.37 -11.27 32.22
C ALA A 1047 -7.46 -11.70 30.76
N TYR A 1048 -8.51 -11.22 30.08
CA TYR A 1048 -8.76 -11.51 28.66
C TYR A 1048 -8.91 -10.21 27.87
N VAL A 1049 -8.12 -10.07 26.81
CA VAL A 1049 -8.34 -9.02 25.79
C VAL A 1049 -9.22 -9.62 24.70
N VAL A 1050 -10.42 -9.09 24.55
CA VAL A 1050 -11.46 -9.67 23.70
C VAL A 1050 -11.86 -8.72 22.58
N GLY A 1051 -12.29 -9.29 21.46
CA GLY A 1051 -12.86 -8.51 20.35
C GLY A 1051 -14.30 -8.08 20.64
N ALA A 1052 -14.88 -7.27 19.76
CA ALA A 1052 -16.21 -6.65 19.92
C ALA A 1052 -17.43 -7.59 19.97
N ARG A 1053 -17.25 -8.92 20.06
CA ARG A 1053 -18.33 -9.93 20.07
C ARG A 1053 -18.61 -10.48 21.48
N LEU A 1054 -17.92 -9.99 22.50
CA LEU A 1054 -18.22 -10.27 23.90
C LEU A 1054 -19.01 -9.13 24.52
#